data_AF-A0A0E9NFP5-F1
#
_entry.id   AF-A0A0E9NFP5-F1
#
_cell.length_a   1.000
_cell.length_b   1.000
_cell.length_c   1.000
_cell.angle_alpha   90.00
_cell.angle_beta   90.00
_cell.angle_gamma   90.00
#
_symmetry.space_group_name_H-M   'P 1'
#
loop_
_entity.id
_entity.type
_entity.pdbx_description
1 polymer ?
#
loop_
_entity_poly.entity_id
_entity_poly.type
_entity_poly.pdbx_seq_one_letter_code
_entity_poly.pdbx_strand_id
1 'polypeptide(L)'
;MDLDNIQEPASSPIRDMSDSSNFFFDLSPAKTISPRPARLQPRHRRHSISSATSHKSGGSARHVTRMSSCDEDITAVRRAAFIEGRKNRLAARAVEREEVLARARTGIEGASSKLAELQKSIAAANVAREKMLATVTSACGDQVAKAKAKAAEMREKRLEEVRMMKLALEERLANAAKRREEMRKTKRTSRPSVGSVEEKSPERKVLRREVSEVERRDAARVIQRTWRRSEKRRAAQAFFGLGVDVSAVHELPFEELVYRFQDQKVLKATIRALKATGLVGDEEPPMKQMEACRIFLSSYMILGHPEEILSGQGEREQELVRTTNILLRAFENSVRSPASSVDLLAAWPSYLVAFRSWKAHDSAILVEGMAAQYAELSQIWETVKDSEASVADEYKRSIRNNQLMLLQKIRKLAGEDTRKVVGKAIAEAKKRRKELKKAVEALPKPSPSRTRPESAGSARNSGSARQEFTVPATSIVANYGVNLSNRQLMHELLLDPNFKLEPPEKSPLEKAVETQVKRAFFDSVREGLRNGEEEDWIPGLAKDVRSRLLRLVVPDSPTAQMISGALDLTVIEQQCRTRTFDYQRFCEQVVHMMRRLCAPFRDEMVQGCLVPAAAEDRVEGFVECAKAILEVLDVLLLDHANFHLTIAAPMLLPEAVAYERKRFDEDVKAGRASLESTKKWLQAHAQEATQTAESRDPEGVQHPKSKPTLSPVFAAAMVDVVVPDSTGTLPDLPETFHLDVDRIVEYRQTAHKITVVATLILHSKNLARAGSPQQDWSQLKERLWVILKDGQTTAEHLTSEVQHYIGSASTSSSAADNLVSRVLDGSDTVFKLLRRRLRAYMEAWLTAGLARGDEPGSRSRPSQQLAAAASGMEELAGELKRLGEKVRKLGEVNRDCYGGLYDGILRDRPLSALNVSFLFKRPQFQSRRPCCQITIRSIPRVTLDSDSPW
;
A
#
# COMPACT_ATOMS: atom_id res chain seq x y z
N MET A 1 42.63 10.70 47.65
CA MET A 1 43.62 10.81 46.57
C MET A 1 43.12 11.88 45.66
N ASP A 2 43.63 13.05 45.95
CA ASP A 2 42.98 14.32 45.81
C ASP A 2 43.75 15.09 44.73
N LEU A 3 43.09 16.05 44.09
CA LEU A 3 43.49 17.46 44.13
C LEU A 3 42.77 18.24 43.02
N ASP A 4 42.04 19.27 43.45
CA ASP A 4 41.66 20.39 42.59
C ASP A 4 42.89 21.28 42.30
N ASN A 5 42.89 21.96 41.14
CA ASN A 5 43.55 23.26 40.88
C ASN A 5 43.49 23.66 39.38
N ILE A 6 43.48 24.94 38.97
CA ILE A 6 43.01 26.19 39.63
C ILE A 6 42.90 27.35 38.59
N GLN A 7 42.05 28.34 38.88
CA GLN A 7 42.05 29.76 38.45
C GLN A 7 41.98 30.24 36.97
N GLU A 8 41.17 31.28 36.78
CA GLU A 8 41.31 32.36 35.76
C GLU A 8 42.39 33.38 36.17
N PRO A 9 42.70 34.38 35.31
CA PRO A 9 42.76 35.74 35.86
C PRO A 9 42.02 36.81 35.04
N ALA A 10 41.45 37.78 35.77
CA ALA A 10 40.67 38.91 35.27
C ALA A 10 41.50 40.17 34.94
N SER A 11 40.86 41.16 34.31
CA SER A 11 41.10 42.59 34.62
C SER A 11 39.98 43.52 34.13
N SER A 12 39.54 44.43 34.99
CA SER A 12 38.49 45.48 34.82
C SER A 12 39.13 46.81 34.31
N PRO A 13 38.59 48.07 34.47
CA PRO A 13 37.33 48.58 35.07
C PRO A 13 36.69 49.88 34.44
N ILE A 14 35.77 50.53 35.19
CA ILE A 14 35.54 52.00 35.35
C ILE A 14 34.40 52.76 34.58
N ARG A 15 33.38 53.18 35.38
CA ARG A 15 32.63 54.48 35.48
C ARG A 15 31.58 55.01 34.47
N ASP A 16 30.47 55.52 35.08
CA ASP A 16 29.86 56.88 35.06
C ASP A 16 29.64 57.65 33.72
N MET A 17 28.69 58.60 33.53
CA MET A 17 27.45 59.06 34.22
C MET A 17 26.66 60.02 33.27
N SER A 18 25.41 60.37 33.64
CA SER A 18 24.68 61.64 33.38
C SER A 18 24.61 62.30 31.96
N ASP A 19 23.37 62.46 31.49
CA ASP A 19 22.71 63.71 31.04
C ASP A 19 23.19 64.62 29.87
N SER A 20 22.24 64.82 28.94
CA SER A 20 21.69 66.12 28.47
C SER A 20 22.49 67.11 27.57
N SER A 21 21.91 67.30 26.37
CA SER A 21 21.78 68.56 25.59
C SER A 21 23.02 69.32 25.06
N ASN A 22 23.04 69.64 23.76
CA ASN A 22 22.81 71.04 23.28
C ASN A 22 22.90 71.25 21.74
N PHE A 23 21.96 72.08 21.23
CA PHE A 23 22.03 73.01 20.06
C PHE A 23 22.38 72.50 18.63
N PHE A 24 22.36 73.37 17.59
CA PHE A 24 21.26 74.07 16.86
C PHE A 24 21.87 74.82 15.63
N PHE A 25 21.04 75.32 14.69
CA PHE A 25 21.40 76.11 13.48
C PHE A 25 22.11 75.34 12.33
N ASP A 26 21.89 75.59 11.02
CA ASP A 26 20.76 76.24 10.29
C ASP A 26 20.88 76.04 8.75
N LEU A 27 19.91 76.60 8.01
CA LEU A 27 19.85 76.99 6.59
C LEU A 27 19.39 75.94 5.56
N SER A 28 18.28 76.28 4.90
CA SER A 28 17.81 75.73 3.61
C SER A 28 18.22 76.68 2.46
N PRO A 29 18.05 76.30 1.18
CA PRO A 29 16.80 76.69 0.52
C PRO A 29 16.22 75.72 -0.55
N ALA A 30 14.92 75.46 -0.41
CA ALA A 30 13.87 75.41 -1.44
C ALA A 30 14.15 74.88 -2.87
N LYS A 31 13.41 73.82 -3.25
CA LYS A 31 12.14 73.91 -4.03
C LYS A 31 11.44 72.53 -4.10
N THR A 32 10.26 72.36 -3.49
CA THR A 32 8.92 72.31 -4.15
C THR A 32 8.87 71.39 -5.38
N ILE A 33 7.95 70.40 -5.48
CA ILE A 33 6.50 70.53 -5.24
C ILE A 33 5.93 69.35 -4.41
N SER A 34 4.96 69.65 -3.54
CA SER A 34 4.08 68.72 -2.82
C SER A 34 2.61 69.25 -2.88
N PRO A 35 1.59 68.64 -2.25
CA PRO A 35 0.74 67.63 -2.90
C PRO A 35 -0.78 67.86 -2.71
N ARG A 36 -1.61 66.84 -3.01
CA ARG A 36 -3.02 66.66 -2.54
C ARG A 36 -4.03 67.69 -3.15
N PRO A 37 -5.36 67.63 -2.87
CA PRO A 37 -6.11 66.69 -2.01
C PRO A 37 -7.28 65.93 -2.68
N ALA A 38 -7.92 65.04 -1.91
CA ALA A 38 -9.27 64.54 -2.20
C ALA A 38 -10.34 65.61 -1.91
N ARG A 39 -11.56 65.46 -2.46
CA ARG A 39 -12.72 66.31 -2.12
C ARG A 39 -14.01 65.50 -1.97
N LEU A 40 -14.87 65.94 -1.06
CA LEU A 40 -16.14 65.32 -0.68
C LEU A 40 -17.33 65.79 -1.54
N GLN A 41 -18.48 65.16 -1.27
CA GLN A 41 -19.79 65.23 -1.95
C GLN A 41 -20.40 66.63 -2.13
N PRO A 42 -21.55 66.74 -2.85
CA PRO A 42 -22.79 67.01 -2.10
C PRO A 42 -24.04 66.21 -2.54
N ARG A 43 -25.10 66.27 -1.71
CA ARG A 43 -26.46 65.71 -1.90
C ARG A 43 -27.53 66.82 -1.83
N HIS A 44 -28.54 66.82 -2.70
CA HIS A 44 -29.94 67.30 -2.47
C HIS A 44 -30.86 66.53 -3.47
N ARG A 45 -32.08 66.05 -3.16
CA ARG A 45 -33.39 66.69 -2.80
C ARG A 45 -33.81 67.77 -3.82
N ARG A 46 -35.05 67.86 -4.36
CA ARG A 46 -36.37 67.15 -4.24
C ARG A 46 -36.73 66.54 -5.65
N HIS A 47 -37.93 66.09 -6.06
CA HIS A 47 -39.32 66.04 -5.51
C HIS A 47 -40.10 64.77 -5.98
N SER A 48 -41.43 64.84 -6.14
CA SER A 48 -42.35 63.74 -6.54
C SER A 48 -43.55 64.28 -7.34
N ILE A 49 -44.10 63.50 -8.28
CA ILE A 49 -45.50 63.59 -8.78
C ILE A 49 -46.00 62.15 -9.05
N SER A 50 -47.28 61.86 -8.83
CA SER A 50 -47.88 60.51 -8.96
C SER A 50 -49.19 60.50 -9.75
N SER A 51 -49.29 59.64 -10.76
CA SER A 51 -50.54 59.04 -11.32
C SER A 51 -50.13 57.87 -12.25
N ALA A 52 -50.75 56.68 -12.31
CA ALA A 52 -52.09 56.17 -11.99
C ALA A 52 -53.16 56.40 -13.07
N THR A 53 -53.63 55.29 -13.68
CA THR A 53 -54.92 55.10 -14.39
C THR A 53 -55.20 55.97 -15.65
N SER A 54 -56.11 55.61 -16.58
CA SER A 54 -56.64 54.29 -17.02
C SER A 54 -57.36 54.43 -18.38
N HIS A 55 -57.78 53.29 -18.94
CA HIS A 55 -58.94 53.04 -19.82
C HIS A 55 -59.75 54.18 -20.51
N LYS A 56 -60.12 53.88 -21.78
CA LYS A 56 -61.41 54.22 -22.47
C LYS A 56 -61.63 55.71 -22.85
N SER A 57 -62.47 56.06 -23.83
CA SER A 57 -63.06 55.30 -24.96
C SER A 57 -63.79 56.22 -25.95
N GLY A 58 -63.71 55.90 -27.26
CA GLY A 58 -64.74 56.23 -28.26
C GLY A 58 -64.84 57.71 -28.70
N GLY A 59 -65.62 57.95 -29.76
CA GLY A 59 -65.88 59.28 -30.32
C GLY A 59 -65.86 59.29 -31.85
N SER A 60 -67.03 59.37 -32.48
CA SER A 60 -67.19 59.29 -33.94
C SER A 60 -66.80 60.58 -34.67
N ALA A 61 -66.19 60.40 -35.86
CA ALA A 61 -66.18 61.24 -37.06
C ALA A 61 -66.48 62.76 -37.01
N ARG A 62 -65.64 63.52 -37.73
CA ARG A 62 -66.07 64.36 -38.88
C ARG A 62 -64.90 64.79 -39.78
N HIS A 63 -65.19 65.14 -41.04
CA HIS A 63 -64.29 65.83 -41.97
C HIS A 63 -63.80 67.18 -41.37
N VAL A 64 -62.63 67.73 -41.72
CA VAL A 64 -62.44 68.57 -42.93
C VAL A 64 -60.93 68.74 -43.29
N THR A 65 -60.57 68.27 -44.48
CA THR A 65 -59.83 68.97 -45.56
C THR A 65 -58.55 69.79 -45.28
N ARG A 66 -57.41 69.20 -45.69
CA ARG A 66 -56.28 69.77 -46.49
C ARG A 66 -55.05 70.45 -45.82
N MET A 67 -53.88 70.05 -46.34
CA MET A 67 -52.53 70.68 -46.26
C MET A 67 -51.85 70.60 -44.87
N SER A 68 -50.52 70.49 -44.76
CA SER A 68 -49.45 70.83 -45.72
C SER A 68 -48.36 69.76 -45.86
N SER A 69 -47.64 69.78 -47.00
CA SER A 69 -46.50 68.90 -47.32
C SER A 69 -45.19 69.32 -46.64
N CYS A 70 -45.23 69.57 -45.33
CA CYS A 70 -44.08 70.09 -44.56
C CYS A 70 -43.61 69.14 -43.45
N ASP A 71 -44.46 68.25 -42.95
CA ASP A 71 -44.14 67.36 -41.82
C ASP A 71 -43.33 66.12 -42.21
N GLU A 72 -43.37 65.68 -43.47
CA GLU A 72 -42.60 64.50 -43.91
C GLU A 72 -41.09 64.78 -43.87
N ASP A 73 -40.61 65.94 -44.32
CA ASP A 73 -39.19 66.31 -44.22
C ASP A 73 -38.74 66.46 -42.76
N ILE A 74 -39.54 67.11 -41.91
CA ILE A 74 -39.21 67.31 -40.49
C ILE A 74 -39.17 65.97 -39.74
N THR A 75 -40.09 65.04 -40.04
CA THR A 75 -40.07 63.70 -39.46
C THR A 75 -38.97 62.82 -40.03
N ALA A 76 -38.63 62.94 -41.33
CA ALA A 76 -37.50 62.28 -41.96
C ALA A 76 -36.16 62.73 -41.35
N VAL A 77 -35.93 64.03 -41.18
CA VAL A 77 -34.73 64.59 -40.54
C VAL A 77 -34.62 64.14 -39.09
N ARG A 78 -35.71 64.16 -38.31
CA ARG A 78 -35.72 63.63 -36.93
C ARG A 78 -35.42 62.13 -36.88
N ARG A 79 -35.95 61.35 -37.83
CA ARG A 79 -35.68 59.90 -37.95
C ARG A 79 -34.22 59.63 -38.35
N ALA A 80 -33.65 60.44 -39.26
CA ALA A 80 -32.25 60.36 -39.65
C ALA A 80 -31.33 60.65 -38.46
N ALA A 81 -31.54 61.76 -37.73
CA ALA A 81 -30.78 62.12 -36.54
C ALA A 81 -30.88 61.06 -35.42
N PHE A 82 -32.03 60.40 -35.25
CA PHE A 82 -32.17 59.29 -34.29
C PHE A 82 -31.40 58.03 -34.74
N ILE A 83 -31.44 57.70 -36.03
CA ILE A 83 -30.65 56.58 -36.59
C ILE A 83 -29.15 56.88 -36.50
N GLU A 84 -28.72 58.10 -36.76
CA GLU A 84 -27.34 58.56 -36.61
C GLU A 84 -26.87 58.51 -35.15
N GLY A 85 -27.66 59.08 -34.22
CA GLY A 85 -27.39 58.97 -32.78
C GLY A 85 -27.31 57.51 -32.29
N ARG A 86 -28.07 56.59 -32.91
CA ARG A 86 -27.96 55.15 -32.65
C ARG A 86 -26.71 54.52 -33.28
N LYS A 87 -26.33 54.91 -34.51
CA LYS A 87 -25.05 54.51 -35.14
C LYS A 87 -23.86 54.95 -34.28
N ASN A 88 -23.83 56.19 -33.84
CA ASN A 88 -22.73 56.77 -33.07
C ASN A 88 -22.59 56.09 -31.69
N ARG A 89 -23.70 55.73 -31.03
CA ARG A 89 -23.70 54.91 -29.80
C ARG A 89 -23.23 53.47 -30.03
N LEU A 90 -23.47 52.88 -31.20
CA LEU A 90 -22.96 51.56 -31.56
C LEU A 90 -21.47 51.60 -31.91
N ALA A 91 -21.01 52.65 -32.60
CA ALA A 91 -19.59 52.89 -32.88
C ALA A 91 -18.79 53.09 -31.59
N ALA A 92 -19.28 53.89 -30.64
CA ALA A 92 -18.64 54.07 -29.33
C ALA A 92 -18.47 52.73 -28.58
N ARG A 93 -19.49 51.86 -28.61
CA ARG A 93 -19.42 50.50 -28.03
C ARG A 93 -18.48 49.55 -28.78
N ALA A 94 -18.25 49.76 -30.08
CA ALA A 94 -17.26 49.01 -30.84
C ALA A 94 -15.84 49.41 -30.42
N VAL A 95 -15.57 50.73 -30.29
CA VAL A 95 -14.28 51.25 -29.78
C VAL A 95 -14.02 50.79 -28.35
N GLU A 96 -15.01 50.88 -27.45
CA GLU A 96 -14.92 50.37 -26.07
C GLU A 96 -14.55 48.87 -26.03
N ARG A 97 -15.16 48.06 -26.91
CA ARG A 97 -14.84 46.63 -27.05
C ARG A 97 -13.41 46.40 -27.54
N GLU A 98 -12.93 47.19 -28.51
CA GLU A 98 -11.56 47.08 -29.02
C GLU A 98 -10.53 47.52 -27.98
N GLU A 99 -10.79 48.58 -27.20
CA GLU A 99 -9.96 48.96 -26.06
C GLU A 99 -9.89 47.85 -25.00
N VAL A 100 -11.02 47.24 -24.63
CA VAL A 100 -11.04 46.12 -23.67
C VAL A 100 -10.26 44.92 -24.21
N LEU A 101 -10.35 44.62 -25.51
CA LEU A 101 -9.56 43.56 -26.15
C LEU A 101 -8.06 43.89 -26.20
N ALA A 102 -7.68 45.16 -26.42
CA ALA A 102 -6.29 45.61 -26.38
C ALA A 102 -5.69 45.49 -24.97
N ARG A 103 -6.43 45.94 -23.93
CA ARG A 103 -6.03 45.79 -22.51
C ARG A 103 -5.93 44.32 -22.09
N ALA A 104 -6.77 43.45 -22.65
CA ALA A 104 -6.66 42.00 -22.42
C ALA A 104 -5.40 41.39 -23.07
N ARG A 105 -5.02 41.84 -24.28
CA ARG A 105 -3.79 41.37 -24.96
C ARG A 105 -2.52 41.73 -24.19
N THR A 106 -2.38 42.98 -23.75
CA THR A 106 -1.19 43.41 -22.97
C THR A 106 -1.11 42.70 -21.61
N GLY A 107 -2.25 42.35 -21.00
CA GLY A 107 -2.29 41.48 -19.82
C GLY A 107 -1.78 40.05 -20.08
N ILE A 108 -2.06 39.48 -21.26
CA ILE A 108 -1.57 38.15 -21.68
C ILE A 108 -0.07 38.21 -22.00
N GLU A 109 0.41 39.26 -22.65
CA GLU A 109 1.84 39.49 -22.93
C GLU A 109 2.65 39.57 -21.62
N GLY A 110 2.14 40.29 -20.61
CA GLY A 110 2.73 40.34 -19.27
C GLY A 110 2.75 39.00 -18.51
N ALA A 111 1.84 38.08 -18.83
CA ALA A 111 1.89 36.71 -18.33
C ALA A 111 2.93 35.85 -19.09
N SER A 112 3.07 36.06 -20.41
CA SER A 112 4.06 35.40 -21.25
C SER A 112 5.51 35.69 -20.81
N SER A 113 5.83 36.96 -20.49
CA SER A 113 7.17 37.33 -19.99
C SER A 113 7.54 36.57 -18.71
N LYS A 114 6.60 36.50 -17.75
CA LYS A 114 6.81 35.78 -16.48
C LYS A 114 6.99 34.28 -16.68
N LEU A 115 6.31 33.69 -17.67
CA LEU A 115 6.48 32.28 -18.03
C LEU A 115 7.88 32.03 -18.62
N ALA A 116 8.39 32.94 -19.47
CA ALA A 116 9.75 32.87 -20.00
C ALA A 116 10.83 33.07 -18.92
N GLU A 117 10.60 33.95 -17.94
CA GLU A 117 11.48 34.12 -16.77
C GLU A 117 11.53 32.86 -15.90
N LEU A 118 10.37 32.24 -15.63
CA LEU A 118 10.30 30.96 -14.90
C LEU A 118 11.00 29.83 -15.66
N GLN A 119 10.83 29.73 -16.98
CA GLN A 119 11.54 28.76 -17.82
C GLN A 119 13.07 28.94 -17.76
N LYS A 120 13.57 30.19 -17.82
CA LYS A 120 15.01 30.49 -17.64
C LYS A 120 15.51 30.09 -16.25
N SER A 121 14.73 30.33 -15.20
CA SER A 121 15.06 29.94 -13.83
C SER A 121 15.15 28.41 -13.67
N ILE A 122 14.17 27.68 -14.22
CA ILE A 122 14.15 26.20 -14.23
C ILE A 122 15.34 25.64 -15.02
N ALA A 123 15.66 26.20 -16.18
CA ALA A 123 16.83 25.79 -16.97
C ALA A 123 18.14 25.99 -16.20
N ALA A 124 18.31 27.14 -15.53
CA ALA A 124 19.49 27.41 -14.70
C ALA A 124 19.59 26.44 -13.50
N ALA A 125 18.47 26.12 -12.85
CA ALA A 125 18.41 25.13 -11.77
C ALA A 125 18.78 23.70 -12.24
N ASN A 126 18.34 23.32 -13.45
CA ASN A 126 18.70 22.03 -14.04
C ASN A 126 20.20 21.94 -14.35
N VAL A 127 20.80 22.95 -14.97
CA VAL A 127 22.26 23.00 -15.23
C VAL A 127 23.07 22.97 -13.92
N ALA A 128 22.59 23.65 -12.87
CA ALA A 128 23.22 23.58 -11.55
C ALA A 128 23.13 22.16 -10.93
N ARG A 129 21.98 21.49 -11.07
CA ARG A 129 21.79 20.10 -10.64
C ARG A 129 22.68 19.13 -11.41
N GLU A 130 22.76 19.26 -12.74
CA GLU A 130 23.63 18.43 -13.59
C GLU A 130 25.10 18.60 -13.22
N LYS A 131 25.56 19.83 -12.99
CA LYS A 131 26.92 20.12 -12.51
C LYS A 131 27.20 19.49 -11.14
N MET A 132 26.22 19.47 -10.23
CA MET A 132 26.35 18.80 -8.93
C MET A 132 26.33 17.27 -9.04
N LEU A 133 25.55 16.70 -9.97
CA LEU A 133 25.59 15.27 -10.27
C LEU A 133 26.93 14.86 -10.89
N ALA A 134 27.50 15.68 -11.77
CA ALA A 134 28.80 15.44 -12.39
C ALA A 134 29.97 15.46 -11.38
N THR A 135 29.94 16.36 -10.37
CA THR A 135 30.97 16.34 -9.32
C THR A 135 30.80 15.15 -8.37
N VAL A 136 29.56 14.71 -8.09
CA VAL A 136 29.30 13.51 -7.30
C VAL A 136 29.72 12.23 -8.05
N THR A 137 29.39 12.08 -9.33
CA THR A 137 29.79 10.89 -10.11
C THR A 137 31.31 10.82 -10.27
N SER A 138 31.99 11.95 -10.47
CA SER A 138 33.46 12.02 -10.46
C SER A 138 34.05 11.57 -9.11
N ALA A 139 33.55 12.12 -7.99
CA ALA A 139 34.01 11.75 -6.65
C ALA A 139 33.73 10.27 -6.29
N CYS A 140 32.63 9.69 -6.77
CA CYS A 140 32.35 8.26 -6.67
C CYS A 140 33.30 7.43 -7.55
N GLY A 141 33.61 7.89 -8.76
CA GLY A 141 34.60 7.29 -9.65
C GLY A 141 35.99 7.18 -9.00
N ASP A 142 36.45 8.28 -8.39
CA ASP A 142 37.70 8.32 -7.61
C ASP A 142 37.73 7.32 -6.45
N GLN A 143 36.62 7.20 -5.71
CA GLN A 143 36.51 6.24 -4.60
C GLN A 143 36.53 4.79 -5.10
N VAL A 144 35.84 4.50 -6.20
CA VAL A 144 35.85 3.17 -6.84
C VAL A 144 37.24 2.87 -7.42
N ALA A 145 37.94 3.84 -7.99
CA ALA A 145 39.32 3.68 -8.47
C ALA A 145 40.29 3.35 -7.31
N LYS A 146 40.21 4.10 -6.20
CA LYS A 146 41.00 3.84 -4.98
C LYS A 146 40.68 2.47 -4.36
N ALA A 147 39.41 2.06 -4.36
CA ALA A 147 39.00 0.73 -3.92
C ALA A 147 39.54 -0.39 -4.83
N LYS A 148 39.49 -0.21 -6.16
CA LYS A 148 40.06 -1.14 -7.14
C LYS A 148 41.58 -1.27 -7.00
N ALA A 149 42.29 -0.16 -6.82
CA ALA A 149 43.74 -0.15 -6.59
C ALA A 149 44.13 -0.94 -5.33
N LYS A 150 43.45 -0.67 -4.20
CA LYS A 150 43.68 -1.43 -2.95
C LYS A 150 43.29 -2.91 -3.06
N ALA A 151 42.28 -3.24 -3.88
CA ALA A 151 41.92 -4.62 -4.19
C ALA A 151 42.91 -5.31 -5.16
N ALA A 152 43.71 -4.58 -5.92
CA ALA A 152 44.83 -5.12 -6.68
C ALA A 152 46.04 -5.38 -5.77
N GLU A 153 46.42 -4.39 -4.95
CA GLU A 153 47.49 -4.49 -3.95
C GLU A 153 47.30 -5.71 -3.01
N MET A 154 46.08 -5.94 -2.52
CA MET A 154 45.76 -7.11 -1.68
C MET A 154 45.76 -8.44 -2.44
N ARG A 155 45.56 -8.44 -3.77
CA ARG A 155 45.71 -9.67 -4.58
C ARG A 155 47.19 -9.99 -4.80
N GLU A 156 47.98 -8.98 -5.13
CA GLU A 156 49.43 -9.09 -5.31
C GLU A 156 50.13 -9.61 -4.05
N LYS A 157 49.83 -9.02 -2.88
CA LYS A 157 50.36 -9.50 -1.59
C LYS A 157 50.00 -10.96 -1.30
N ARG A 158 48.77 -11.39 -1.59
CA ARG A 158 48.35 -12.80 -1.44
C ARG A 158 49.06 -13.74 -2.42
N LEU A 159 49.35 -13.30 -3.65
CA LEU A 159 50.10 -14.09 -4.63
C LEU A 159 51.54 -14.31 -4.16
N GLU A 160 52.18 -13.29 -3.59
CA GLU A 160 53.54 -13.40 -3.04
C GLU A 160 53.58 -14.20 -1.73
N GLU A 161 52.58 -14.06 -0.84
CA GLU A 161 52.39 -14.97 0.32
C GLU A 161 52.33 -16.44 -0.13
N VAL A 162 51.53 -16.75 -1.16
CA VAL A 162 51.42 -18.11 -1.74
C VAL A 162 52.73 -18.55 -2.38
N ARG A 163 53.49 -17.65 -3.01
CA ARG A 163 54.82 -17.94 -3.57
C ARG A 163 55.82 -18.31 -2.47
N MET A 164 55.86 -17.54 -1.38
CA MET A 164 56.71 -17.82 -0.23
C MET A 164 56.34 -19.13 0.47
N MET A 165 55.03 -19.46 0.56
CA MET A 165 54.59 -20.76 1.08
C MET A 165 55.03 -21.95 0.19
N LYS A 166 55.07 -21.79 -1.14
CA LYS A 166 55.60 -22.82 -2.06
C LYS A 166 57.09 -23.05 -1.85
N LEU A 167 57.89 -21.99 -1.82
CA LEU A 167 59.34 -22.09 -1.58
C LEU A 167 59.64 -22.74 -0.22
N ALA A 168 58.91 -22.36 0.84
CA ALA A 168 59.04 -22.98 2.16
C ALA A 168 58.60 -24.47 2.20
N LEU A 169 57.69 -24.89 1.33
CA LEU A 169 57.33 -26.31 1.17
C LEU A 169 58.42 -27.09 0.43
N GLU A 170 58.95 -26.53 -0.66
CA GLU A 170 60.06 -27.11 -1.43
C GLU A 170 61.32 -27.29 -0.57
N GLU A 171 61.67 -26.29 0.25
CA GLU A 171 62.80 -26.38 1.19
C GLU A 171 62.58 -27.48 2.25
N ARG A 172 61.36 -27.60 2.79
CA ARG A 172 61.01 -28.68 3.73
C ARG A 172 61.10 -30.07 3.08
N LEU A 173 60.70 -30.21 1.82
CA LEU A 173 60.83 -31.45 1.06
C LEU A 173 62.30 -31.79 0.78
N ALA A 174 63.12 -30.81 0.41
CA ALA A 174 64.56 -30.99 0.21
C ALA A 174 65.29 -31.40 1.51
N ASN A 175 64.96 -30.75 2.64
CA ASN A 175 65.53 -31.09 3.94
C ASN A 175 65.03 -32.46 4.45
N ALA A 176 63.81 -32.88 4.12
CA ALA A 176 63.33 -34.24 4.36
C ALA A 176 64.05 -35.29 3.48
N ALA A 177 64.40 -34.94 2.23
CA ALA A 177 65.18 -35.81 1.35
C ALA A 177 66.62 -36.02 1.86
N LYS A 178 67.32 -34.97 2.29
CA LYS A 178 68.66 -35.06 2.92
C LYS A 178 68.67 -36.04 4.09
N ARG A 179 67.72 -35.90 5.03
CA ARG A 179 67.58 -36.81 6.19
C ARG A 179 67.29 -38.26 5.80
N ARG A 180 66.53 -38.50 4.72
CA ARG A 180 66.31 -39.86 4.18
C ARG A 180 67.61 -40.45 3.62
N GLU A 181 68.46 -39.64 3.00
CA GLU A 181 69.75 -40.09 2.47
C GLU A 181 70.78 -40.35 3.58
N GLU A 182 70.83 -39.51 4.61
CA GLU A 182 71.61 -39.72 5.84
C GLU A 182 71.21 -41.04 6.51
N MET A 183 69.91 -41.27 6.71
CA MET A 183 69.37 -42.53 7.26
C MET A 183 69.62 -43.75 6.35
N ARG A 184 69.85 -43.55 5.04
CA ARG A 184 70.28 -44.61 4.11
C ARG A 184 71.78 -44.91 4.24
N LYS A 185 72.59 -43.90 4.56
CA LYS A 185 74.04 -44.04 4.82
C LYS A 185 74.28 -44.76 6.15
N THR A 186 73.60 -44.39 7.23
CA THR A 186 73.74 -45.05 8.55
C THR A 186 73.21 -46.48 8.58
N LYS A 187 72.16 -46.81 7.81
CA LYS A 187 71.63 -48.18 7.72
C LYS A 187 72.55 -49.22 7.06
N ARG A 188 73.71 -48.81 6.51
CA ARG A 188 74.69 -49.77 5.95
C ARG A 188 75.61 -50.41 7.00
N THR A 189 75.58 -49.98 8.26
CA THR A 189 76.48 -50.49 9.32
C THR A 189 75.71 -51.10 10.49
N SER A 190 75.25 -52.36 10.36
CA SER A 190 75.15 -53.39 11.44
C SER A 190 74.13 -54.50 11.09
N ARG A 191 74.60 -55.77 10.99
CA ARG A 191 73.89 -57.03 11.35
C ARG A 191 74.66 -58.30 10.93
N PRO A 192 74.70 -59.33 11.79
CA PRO A 192 74.74 -60.73 11.32
C PRO A 192 73.83 -61.71 12.11
N SER A 193 73.33 -62.77 11.41
CA SER A 193 73.00 -64.17 11.85
C SER A 193 72.10 -64.43 13.09
N VAL A 194 71.48 -65.59 13.36
CA VAL A 194 71.41 -67.01 12.85
C VAL A 194 69.88 -67.39 12.80
N GLY A 195 69.27 -68.25 11.96
CA GLY A 195 69.37 -69.72 11.76
C GLY A 195 68.76 -70.54 12.94
N SER A 196 68.23 -71.78 12.86
CA SER A 196 67.76 -72.73 11.80
C SER A 196 67.41 -74.08 12.50
N VAL A 197 66.56 -75.00 11.96
CA VAL A 197 66.51 -76.49 12.24
C VAL A 197 65.24 -77.20 11.71
N GLU A 198 65.42 -78.40 11.15
CA GLU A 198 64.49 -79.21 10.32
C GLU A 198 64.74 -80.74 10.58
N GLU A 199 63.91 -81.78 10.33
CA GLU A 199 62.49 -82.09 9.98
C GLU A 199 62.28 -83.63 10.21
N LYS A 200 61.03 -84.16 10.40
CA LYS A 200 60.60 -85.55 10.02
C LYS A 200 59.10 -85.89 10.19
N SER A 201 58.63 -86.81 9.32
CA SER A 201 57.30 -87.50 9.26
C SER A 201 57.28 -88.87 10.00
N PRO A 202 56.17 -89.66 10.13
CA PRO A 202 54.96 -89.73 9.26
C PRO A 202 53.54 -89.98 9.88
N GLU A 203 52.54 -89.86 9.01
CA GLU A 203 51.20 -90.53 8.93
C GLU A 203 50.24 -90.71 10.14
N ARG A 204 49.08 -90.04 10.04
CA ARG A 204 47.75 -90.69 9.90
C ARG A 204 46.73 -89.73 9.27
N LYS A 205 46.10 -90.12 8.15
CA LYS A 205 45.24 -89.21 7.34
C LYS A 205 43.77 -89.22 7.78
N VAL A 206 43.29 -88.08 8.29
CA VAL A 206 41.86 -87.69 8.27
C VAL A 206 41.78 -86.30 7.64
N LEU A 207 41.03 -86.16 6.54
CA LEU A 207 41.02 -84.94 5.72
C LEU A 207 40.18 -83.81 6.34
N ARG A 208 40.73 -83.13 7.36
CA ARG A 208 40.37 -81.73 7.62
C ARG A 208 41.17 -80.85 6.67
N ARG A 209 40.48 -80.22 5.71
CA ARG A 209 41.07 -79.26 4.76
C ARG A 209 41.58 -78.04 5.53
N GLU A 210 42.89 -77.91 5.66
CA GLU A 210 43.50 -76.76 6.32
C GLU A 210 43.33 -75.50 5.47
N VAL A 211 42.48 -74.59 5.94
CA VAL A 211 42.25 -73.29 5.31
C VAL A 211 43.51 -72.45 5.47
N SER A 212 44.12 -72.08 4.34
CA SER A 212 45.39 -71.34 4.27
C SER A 212 45.30 -69.95 4.92
N GLU A 213 46.43 -69.35 5.28
CA GLU A 213 46.45 -67.96 5.77
C GLU A 213 45.80 -66.96 4.80
N VAL A 214 45.88 -67.20 3.49
CA VAL A 214 45.26 -66.36 2.47
C VAL A 214 43.74 -66.50 2.52
N GLU A 215 43.22 -67.73 2.47
CA GLU A 215 41.79 -67.99 2.61
C GLU A 215 41.23 -67.51 3.97
N ARG A 216 42.01 -67.60 5.07
CA ARG A 216 41.64 -67.01 6.38
C ARG A 216 41.56 -65.49 6.32
N ARG A 217 42.51 -64.83 5.65
CA ARG A 217 42.50 -63.37 5.46
C ARG A 217 41.34 -62.93 4.56
N ASP A 218 40.99 -63.69 3.53
CA ASP A 218 39.86 -63.38 2.65
C ASP A 218 38.50 -63.70 3.28
N ALA A 219 38.37 -64.79 4.03
CA ALA A 219 37.21 -65.04 4.88
C ALA A 219 37.04 -63.91 5.92
N ALA A 220 38.12 -63.48 6.58
CA ALA A 220 38.08 -62.35 7.51
C ALA A 220 37.70 -61.04 6.81
N ARG A 221 38.20 -60.75 5.60
CA ARG A 221 37.78 -59.60 4.77
C ARG A 221 36.29 -59.67 4.44
N VAL A 222 35.76 -60.83 4.06
CA VAL A 222 34.33 -61.02 3.76
C VAL A 222 33.48 -60.82 5.02
N ILE A 223 33.83 -61.45 6.14
CA ILE A 223 33.13 -61.32 7.43
C ILE A 223 33.17 -59.87 7.93
N GLN A 224 34.30 -59.18 7.84
CA GLN A 224 34.41 -57.76 8.21
C GLN A 224 33.58 -56.86 7.27
N ARG A 225 33.50 -57.18 5.96
CA ARG A 225 32.65 -56.45 5.00
C ARG A 225 31.16 -56.67 5.29
N THR A 226 30.71 -57.89 5.57
CA THR A 226 29.30 -58.17 5.90
C THR A 226 28.92 -57.61 7.27
N TRP A 227 29.77 -57.74 8.28
CA TRP A 227 29.57 -57.14 9.60
C TRP A 227 29.48 -55.62 9.53
N ARG A 228 30.43 -54.93 8.86
CA ARG A 228 30.37 -53.46 8.68
C ARG A 228 29.13 -53.00 7.89
N ARG A 229 28.66 -53.78 6.90
CA ARG A 229 27.40 -53.51 6.18
C ARG A 229 26.18 -53.68 7.10
N SER A 230 26.16 -54.74 7.91
CA SER A 230 25.09 -54.99 8.90
C SER A 230 25.03 -53.86 9.92
N GLU A 231 26.18 -53.43 10.45
CA GLU A 231 26.24 -52.36 11.44
C GLU A 231 25.87 -50.99 10.86
N LYS A 232 26.29 -50.67 9.63
CA LYS A 232 25.78 -49.51 8.88
C LYS A 232 24.26 -49.52 8.75
N ARG A 233 23.68 -50.66 8.34
CA ARG A 233 22.24 -50.83 8.21
C ARG A 233 21.51 -50.67 9.54
N ARG A 234 22.03 -51.27 10.62
CA ARG A 234 21.48 -51.19 11.98
C ARG A 234 21.52 -49.77 12.54
N ALA A 235 22.63 -49.05 12.35
CA ALA A 235 22.78 -47.66 12.76
C ALA A 235 21.80 -46.73 12.03
N ALA A 236 21.62 -46.92 10.71
CA ALA A 236 20.69 -46.13 9.92
C ALA A 236 19.21 -46.45 10.22
N GLN A 237 18.85 -47.73 10.39
CA GLN A 237 17.50 -48.13 10.80
C GLN A 237 17.14 -47.55 12.19
N ALA A 238 18.10 -47.46 13.10
CA ALA A 238 17.91 -46.81 14.41
C ALA A 238 17.82 -45.27 14.34
N PHE A 239 18.19 -44.65 13.22
CA PHE A 239 17.99 -43.21 12.97
C PHE A 239 16.63 -42.96 12.30
N PHE A 240 16.33 -43.61 11.17
CA PHE A 240 15.04 -43.46 10.48
C PHE A 240 13.84 -43.93 11.33
N GLY A 241 14.03 -44.94 12.19
CA GLY A 241 13.03 -45.39 13.16
C GLY A 241 12.65 -44.37 14.25
N LEU A 242 13.25 -43.18 14.27
CA LEU A 242 12.86 -42.05 15.12
C LEU A 242 11.95 -41.03 14.40
N GLY A 243 11.54 -41.29 13.15
CA GLY A 243 10.67 -40.39 12.39
C GLY A 243 11.38 -39.10 11.93
N VAL A 244 12.67 -39.21 11.59
CA VAL A 244 13.47 -38.12 11.02
C VAL A 244 13.93 -38.53 9.61
N ASP A 245 13.03 -38.39 8.64
CA ASP A 245 13.32 -38.45 7.22
C ASP A 245 12.99 -37.11 6.54
N VAL A 246 13.30 -36.96 5.25
CA VAL A 246 13.08 -35.68 4.55
C VAL A 246 11.59 -35.34 4.42
N SER A 247 10.70 -36.33 4.40
CA SER A 247 9.25 -36.10 4.29
C SER A 247 8.63 -35.61 5.61
N ALA A 248 8.85 -36.30 6.73
CA ALA A 248 8.29 -35.90 8.02
C ALA A 248 8.81 -34.53 8.52
N VAL A 249 10.00 -34.14 8.07
CA VAL A 249 10.61 -32.82 8.36
C VAL A 249 9.95 -31.66 7.59
N HIS A 250 9.09 -31.93 6.60
CA HIS A 250 8.21 -30.94 5.97
C HIS A 250 6.77 -30.93 6.54
N GLU A 251 6.35 -31.97 7.27
CA GLU A 251 4.99 -32.10 7.81
C GLU A 251 4.85 -31.64 9.27
N LEU A 252 5.96 -31.59 10.02
CA LEU A 252 5.99 -31.11 11.41
C LEU A 252 6.22 -29.59 11.49
N PRO A 253 5.68 -28.88 12.51
CA PRO A 253 5.99 -27.48 12.73
C PRO A 253 7.41 -27.29 13.29
N PHE A 254 8.06 -26.17 12.92
CA PHE A 254 9.47 -25.87 13.23
C PHE A 254 9.80 -25.95 14.73
N GLU A 255 8.92 -25.45 15.60
CA GLU A 255 9.15 -25.48 17.06
C GLU A 255 9.22 -26.93 17.60
N GLU A 256 8.38 -27.83 17.09
CA GLU A 256 8.41 -29.24 17.47
C GLU A 256 9.63 -29.96 16.88
N LEU A 257 10.00 -29.64 15.64
CA LEU A 257 11.23 -30.12 15.01
C LEU A 257 12.48 -29.74 15.82
N VAL A 258 12.55 -28.47 16.26
CA VAL A 258 13.62 -27.95 17.13
C VAL A 258 13.63 -28.64 18.50
N TYR A 259 12.48 -28.97 19.06
CA TYR A 259 12.39 -29.75 20.31
C TYR A 259 12.88 -31.20 20.12
N ARG A 260 12.40 -31.89 19.07
CA ARG A 260 12.82 -33.27 18.75
C ARG A 260 14.33 -33.37 18.48
N PHE A 261 14.92 -32.39 17.81
CA PHE A 261 16.37 -32.36 17.53
C PHE A 261 17.24 -32.04 18.76
N GLN A 262 16.63 -31.67 19.90
CA GLN A 262 17.30 -31.54 21.19
C GLN A 262 17.26 -32.82 22.04
N ASP A 263 16.46 -33.84 21.67
CA ASP A 263 16.41 -35.11 22.42
C ASP A 263 17.77 -35.84 22.35
N GLN A 264 18.26 -36.22 23.52
CA GLN A 264 19.40 -37.10 23.73
C GLN A 264 19.31 -38.41 22.95
N LYS A 265 18.11 -38.96 22.69
CA LYS A 265 17.92 -40.16 21.86
C LYS A 265 18.28 -39.89 20.40
N VAL A 266 17.73 -38.81 19.82
CA VAL A 266 17.99 -38.39 18.43
C VAL A 266 19.48 -38.09 18.26
N LEU A 267 20.06 -37.26 19.13
CA LEU A 267 21.49 -36.92 19.08
C LEU A 267 22.40 -38.17 19.12
N LYS A 268 22.10 -39.14 19.99
CA LYS A 268 22.88 -40.39 20.09
C LYS A 268 22.69 -41.32 18.88
N ALA A 269 21.50 -41.36 18.29
CA ALA A 269 21.25 -42.10 17.04
C ALA A 269 21.99 -41.46 15.86
N THR A 270 21.92 -40.13 15.71
CA THR A 270 22.61 -39.37 14.67
C THR A 270 24.13 -39.54 14.76
N ILE A 271 24.73 -39.44 15.96
CA ILE A 271 26.18 -39.69 16.15
C ILE A 271 26.56 -41.11 15.73
N ARG A 272 25.73 -42.12 16.04
CA ARG A 272 25.95 -43.51 15.61
C ARG A 272 25.87 -43.66 14.09
N ALA A 273 24.93 -42.97 13.43
CA ALA A 273 24.82 -42.96 11.97
C ALA A 273 26.00 -42.26 11.29
N LEU A 274 26.46 -41.11 11.81
CA LEU A 274 27.61 -40.35 11.28
C LEU A 274 28.94 -41.11 11.42
N LYS A 275 29.12 -41.88 12.50
CA LYS A 275 30.25 -42.82 12.64
C LYS A 275 30.15 -43.97 11.65
N ALA A 276 28.95 -44.54 11.49
CA ALA A 276 28.72 -45.63 10.55
C ALA A 276 28.94 -45.21 9.08
N THR A 277 28.64 -43.97 8.69
CA THR A 277 28.96 -43.44 7.36
C THR A 277 30.44 -43.11 7.18
N GLY A 278 31.15 -42.77 8.27
CA GLY A 278 32.55 -42.35 8.26
C GLY A 278 32.74 -40.83 8.20
N LEU A 279 31.67 -40.06 8.44
CA LEU A 279 31.70 -38.59 8.49
C LEU A 279 32.29 -38.05 9.81
N VAL A 280 32.31 -38.88 10.86
CA VAL A 280 32.90 -38.60 12.17
C VAL A 280 33.80 -39.78 12.53
N GLY A 281 35.08 -39.51 12.82
CA GLY A 281 36.04 -40.55 13.24
C GLY A 281 35.82 -40.99 14.69
N ASP A 282 36.11 -42.26 15.00
CA ASP A 282 35.94 -42.78 16.35
C ASP A 282 36.87 -42.14 17.39
N GLU A 283 38.04 -41.65 16.96
CA GLU A 283 39.03 -40.95 17.77
C GLU A 283 38.71 -39.45 18.02
N GLU A 284 37.67 -38.88 17.41
CA GLU A 284 37.35 -37.46 17.63
C GLU A 284 36.80 -37.21 19.05
N PRO A 285 37.19 -36.11 19.72
CA PRO A 285 36.69 -35.79 21.06
C PRO A 285 35.16 -35.55 21.06
N PRO A 286 34.42 -35.92 22.11
CA PRO A 286 32.95 -35.86 22.14
C PRO A 286 32.34 -34.50 21.77
N MET A 287 33.03 -33.40 22.09
CA MET A 287 32.64 -32.04 21.72
C MET A 287 32.52 -31.86 20.20
N LYS A 288 33.47 -32.39 19.42
CA LYS A 288 33.42 -32.35 17.94
C LYS A 288 32.36 -33.28 17.37
N GLN A 289 32.21 -34.48 17.95
CA GLN A 289 31.15 -35.42 17.54
C GLN A 289 29.75 -34.77 17.71
N MET A 290 29.57 -34.00 18.79
CA MET A 290 28.35 -33.22 19.06
C MET A 290 28.21 -32.00 18.12
N GLU A 291 29.29 -31.29 17.81
CA GLU A 291 29.27 -30.17 16.84
C GLU A 291 28.89 -30.67 15.43
N ALA A 292 29.54 -31.73 14.95
CA ALA A 292 29.22 -32.36 13.66
C ALA A 292 27.78 -32.88 13.61
N CYS A 293 27.29 -33.47 14.71
CA CYS A 293 25.89 -33.89 14.85
C CYS A 293 24.91 -32.72 14.71
N ARG A 294 25.17 -31.59 15.39
CA ARG A 294 24.32 -30.39 15.32
C ARG A 294 24.34 -29.74 13.93
N ILE A 295 25.51 -29.68 13.29
CA ILE A 295 25.65 -29.17 11.92
C ILE A 295 24.88 -30.08 10.94
N PHE A 296 25.00 -31.40 11.08
CA PHE A 296 24.25 -32.35 10.25
C PHE A 296 22.73 -32.24 10.45
N LEU A 297 22.23 -32.14 11.70
CA LEU A 297 20.80 -31.93 11.96
C LEU A 297 20.31 -30.57 11.42
N SER A 298 21.14 -29.52 11.45
CA SER A 298 20.76 -28.24 10.83
C SER A 298 20.57 -28.33 9.31
N SER A 299 21.17 -29.31 8.63
CA SER A 299 20.90 -29.56 7.21
C SER A 299 19.47 -30.06 6.95
N TYR A 300 18.90 -30.86 7.86
CA TYR A 300 17.48 -31.22 7.80
C TYR A 300 16.57 -30.01 8.06
N MET A 301 16.89 -29.18 9.05
CA MET A 301 16.12 -27.96 9.34
C MET A 301 16.09 -27.01 8.12
N ILE A 302 17.25 -26.74 7.52
CA ILE A 302 17.41 -25.87 6.34
C ILE A 302 16.61 -26.37 5.12
N LEU A 303 16.42 -27.68 5.00
CA LEU A 303 15.60 -28.25 3.93
C LEU A 303 14.10 -28.18 4.26
N GLY A 304 13.70 -28.50 5.50
CA GLY A 304 12.30 -28.54 5.94
C GLY A 304 11.62 -27.17 5.93
N HIS A 305 12.25 -26.19 6.60
CA HIS A 305 11.69 -24.85 6.86
C HIS A 305 12.60 -23.74 6.31
N PRO A 306 12.77 -23.64 4.98
CA PRO A 306 13.65 -22.64 4.38
C PRO A 306 13.18 -21.20 4.68
N GLU A 307 11.87 -20.94 4.75
CA GLU A 307 11.30 -19.61 4.99
C GLU A 307 11.50 -19.09 6.43
N GLU A 308 11.65 -19.99 7.41
CA GLU A 308 11.85 -19.63 8.82
C GLU A 308 13.33 -19.42 9.17
N ILE A 309 14.24 -19.98 8.36
CA ILE A 309 15.69 -20.02 8.63
C ILE A 309 16.48 -19.09 7.69
N LEU A 310 15.99 -18.83 6.48
CA LEU A 310 16.69 -18.07 5.44
C LEU A 310 15.89 -16.82 5.07
N SER A 311 16.59 -15.74 4.71
CA SER A 311 15.97 -14.48 4.27
C SER A 311 15.47 -14.51 2.82
N GLY A 312 15.71 -15.62 2.10
CA GLY A 312 15.16 -15.94 0.78
C GLY A 312 15.79 -15.18 -0.39
N GLN A 313 16.87 -14.42 -0.18
CA GLN A 313 17.37 -13.44 -1.16
C GLN A 313 18.90 -13.43 -1.35
N GLY A 314 19.65 -14.36 -0.77
CA GLY A 314 21.10 -14.49 -0.95
C GLY A 314 21.53 -15.63 -1.89
N GLU A 315 22.45 -15.38 -2.82
CA GLU A 315 23.17 -16.43 -3.58
C GLU A 315 23.78 -17.50 -2.65
N ARG A 316 24.26 -17.08 -1.47
CA ARG A 316 24.83 -17.95 -0.43
C ARG A 316 23.78 -18.83 0.24
N GLU A 317 22.53 -18.35 0.35
CA GLU A 317 21.41 -19.13 0.89
C GLU A 317 20.98 -20.19 -0.14
N GLN A 318 20.91 -19.82 -1.42
CA GLN A 318 20.63 -20.75 -2.52
C GLN A 318 21.71 -21.84 -2.64
N GLU A 319 22.99 -21.48 -2.57
CA GLU A 319 24.10 -22.45 -2.56
C GLU A 319 24.08 -23.35 -1.31
N LEU A 320 23.66 -22.82 -0.15
CA LEU A 320 23.47 -23.62 1.06
C LEU A 320 22.33 -24.63 0.90
N VAL A 321 21.17 -24.24 0.35
CA VAL A 321 20.04 -25.16 0.07
C VAL A 321 20.43 -26.20 -0.99
N ARG A 322 21.20 -25.81 -2.02
CA ARG A 322 21.70 -26.72 -3.06
C ARG A 322 22.66 -27.77 -2.49
N THR A 323 23.65 -27.35 -1.71
CA THR A 323 24.62 -28.27 -1.08
C THR A 323 23.98 -29.15 0.00
N THR A 324 22.99 -28.62 0.74
CA THR A 324 22.13 -29.36 1.68
C THR A 324 21.39 -30.50 0.98
N ASN A 325 20.71 -30.22 -0.14
CA ASN A 325 20.00 -31.22 -0.94
C ASN A 325 20.93 -32.34 -1.41
N ILE A 326 22.15 -32.00 -1.86
CA ILE A 326 23.14 -32.98 -2.33
C ILE A 326 23.63 -33.85 -1.16
N LEU A 327 23.92 -33.26 0.00
CA LEU A 327 24.34 -33.98 1.20
C LEU A 327 23.29 -35.01 1.66
N LEU A 328 22.03 -34.58 1.80
CA LEU A 328 20.96 -35.44 2.32
C LEU A 328 20.63 -36.59 1.36
N ARG A 329 20.58 -36.33 0.05
CA ARG A 329 20.39 -37.38 -0.97
C ARG A 329 21.57 -38.36 -0.99
N ALA A 330 22.81 -37.87 -0.84
CA ALA A 330 23.99 -38.74 -0.73
C ALA A 330 23.97 -39.58 0.56
N PHE A 331 23.45 -39.04 1.67
CA PHE A 331 23.29 -39.76 2.93
C PHE A 331 22.29 -40.91 2.82
N GLU A 332 21.07 -40.66 2.32
CA GLU A 332 20.09 -41.71 2.07
C GLU A 332 20.61 -42.79 1.12
N ASN A 333 21.27 -42.38 0.02
CA ASN A 333 21.82 -43.32 -0.94
C ASN A 333 22.97 -44.15 -0.34
N SER A 334 23.80 -43.58 0.55
CA SER A 334 24.83 -44.32 1.28
C SER A 334 24.27 -45.26 2.37
N VAL A 335 23.00 -45.12 2.75
CA VAL A 335 22.30 -46.10 3.59
C VAL A 335 21.74 -47.25 2.74
N ARG A 336 21.20 -46.94 1.56
CA ARG A 336 20.66 -47.93 0.60
C ARG A 336 21.77 -48.76 -0.07
N SER A 337 22.95 -48.18 -0.34
CA SER A 337 24.08 -48.84 -0.99
C SER A 337 25.44 -48.52 -0.34
N PRO A 338 26.34 -49.51 -0.15
CA PRO A 338 27.68 -49.27 0.38
C PRO A 338 28.66 -48.68 -0.65
N ALA A 339 28.27 -48.48 -1.92
CA ALA A 339 29.13 -47.90 -2.95
C ALA A 339 29.16 -46.37 -2.89
N SER A 340 28.03 -45.73 -2.59
CA SER A 340 27.80 -44.28 -2.57
C SER A 340 28.28 -43.57 -1.30
N SER A 341 28.97 -44.28 -0.39
CA SER A 341 29.68 -43.61 0.72
C SER A 341 30.79 -42.66 0.23
N VAL A 342 31.30 -42.83 -1.00
CA VAL A 342 32.26 -41.90 -1.62
C VAL A 342 31.59 -40.55 -1.90
N ASP A 343 30.39 -40.56 -2.49
CA ASP A 343 29.64 -39.34 -2.84
C ASP A 343 29.27 -38.54 -1.57
N LEU A 344 28.90 -39.24 -0.50
CA LEU A 344 28.62 -38.64 0.80
C LEU A 344 29.86 -37.96 1.42
N LEU A 345 31.03 -38.61 1.34
CA LEU A 345 32.30 -38.05 1.81
C LEU A 345 32.76 -36.85 0.97
N ALA A 346 32.36 -36.76 -0.31
CA ALA A 346 32.61 -35.60 -1.16
C ALA A 346 31.61 -34.45 -0.93
N ALA A 347 30.34 -34.75 -0.65
CA ALA A 347 29.30 -33.75 -0.40
C ALA A 347 29.48 -32.99 0.93
N TRP A 348 29.92 -33.69 1.98
CA TRP A 348 30.05 -33.12 3.33
C TRP A 348 30.99 -31.91 3.43
N PRO A 349 32.22 -31.90 2.88
CA PRO A 349 33.07 -30.71 2.83
C PRO A 349 32.42 -29.53 2.09
N SER A 350 31.70 -29.78 1.00
CA SER A 350 31.02 -28.73 0.23
C SER A 350 29.91 -28.06 1.04
N TYR A 351 29.05 -28.85 1.70
CA TYR A 351 28.06 -28.32 2.65
C TYR A 351 28.70 -27.59 3.83
N LEU A 352 29.76 -28.13 4.44
CA LEU A 352 30.45 -27.47 5.56
C LEU A 352 31.03 -26.10 5.18
N VAL A 353 31.54 -25.94 3.96
CA VAL A 353 32.02 -24.63 3.46
C VAL A 353 30.86 -23.67 3.25
N ALA A 354 29.78 -24.09 2.58
CA ALA A 354 28.59 -23.27 2.38
C ALA A 354 27.96 -22.83 3.71
N PHE A 355 27.72 -23.77 4.64
CA PHE A 355 27.14 -23.52 5.95
C PHE A 355 28.00 -22.58 6.80
N ARG A 356 29.33 -22.77 6.82
CA ARG A 356 30.24 -21.85 7.54
C ARG A 356 30.27 -20.47 6.90
N SER A 357 30.23 -20.36 5.57
CA SER A 357 30.21 -19.07 4.88
C SER A 357 28.88 -18.32 5.06
N TRP A 358 27.75 -19.02 5.12
CA TRP A 358 26.45 -18.44 5.45
C TRP A 358 26.41 -17.98 6.90
N LYS A 359 26.75 -18.86 7.85
CA LYS A 359 26.76 -18.56 9.29
C LYS A 359 27.70 -17.39 9.65
N ALA A 360 28.84 -17.26 8.99
CA ALA A 360 29.75 -16.13 9.18
C ALA A 360 29.23 -14.81 8.59
N HIS A 361 28.35 -14.86 7.59
CA HIS A 361 27.72 -13.68 7.00
C HIS A 361 26.53 -13.22 7.85
N ASP A 362 25.65 -14.14 8.23
CA ASP A 362 24.49 -13.88 9.10
C ASP A 362 24.92 -13.34 10.47
N SER A 363 25.88 -14.01 11.14
CA SER A 363 26.36 -13.54 12.44
C SER A 363 27.05 -12.16 12.37
N ALA A 364 27.65 -11.80 11.22
CA ALA A 364 28.18 -10.47 10.99
C ALA A 364 27.07 -9.42 10.84
N ILE A 365 25.99 -9.71 10.10
CA ILE A 365 24.81 -8.83 9.98
C ILE A 365 24.15 -8.62 11.34
N LEU A 366 23.98 -9.68 12.12
CA LEU A 366 23.41 -9.61 13.47
C LEU A 366 24.28 -8.77 14.42
N VAL A 367 25.61 -8.94 14.34
CA VAL A 367 26.60 -8.15 15.09
C VAL A 367 26.58 -6.66 14.69
N GLU A 368 26.45 -6.36 13.39
CA GLU A 368 26.33 -5.00 12.88
C GLU A 368 25.02 -4.33 13.35
N GLY A 369 23.89 -5.04 13.28
CA GLY A 369 22.59 -4.57 13.78
C GLY A 369 22.60 -4.26 15.28
N MET A 370 23.16 -5.14 16.11
CA MET A 370 23.31 -4.88 17.55
C MET A 370 24.28 -3.73 17.84
N ALA A 371 25.34 -3.55 17.04
CA ALA A 371 26.26 -2.43 17.18
C ALA A 371 25.62 -1.09 16.78
N ALA A 372 24.72 -1.09 15.78
CA ALA A 372 23.90 0.07 15.44
C ALA A 372 22.94 0.45 16.58
N GLN A 373 22.21 -0.52 17.15
CA GLN A 373 21.35 -0.30 18.33
C GLN A 373 22.15 0.24 19.53
N TYR A 374 23.37 -0.28 19.78
CA TYR A 374 24.26 0.26 20.80
C TYR A 374 24.66 1.72 20.51
N ALA A 375 24.92 2.06 19.24
CA ALA A 375 25.26 3.42 18.84
C ALA A 375 24.08 4.40 19.00
N GLU A 376 22.83 3.98 18.72
CA GLU A 376 21.62 4.76 19.00
C GLU A 376 21.46 5.04 20.50
N LEU A 377 21.51 4.00 21.34
CA LEU A 377 21.46 4.16 22.80
C LEU A 377 22.60 5.03 23.33
N SER A 378 23.77 5.02 22.68
CA SER A 378 24.89 5.91 23.00
C SER A 378 24.61 7.38 22.64
N GLN A 379 23.80 7.66 21.61
CA GLN A 379 23.36 9.03 21.29
C GLN A 379 22.28 9.53 22.26
N ILE A 380 21.31 8.68 22.62
CA ILE A 380 20.28 9.01 23.62
C ILE A 380 20.95 9.29 24.98
N TRP A 381 21.92 8.47 25.37
CA TRP A 381 22.78 8.73 26.53
C TRP A 381 23.49 10.09 26.44
N GLU A 382 24.12 10.40 25.29
CA GLU A 382 24.81 11.69 25.06
C GLU A 382 23.87 12.91 25.10
N THR A 383 22.55 12.73 24.99
CA THR A 383 21.56 13.81 25.19
C THR A 383 20.93 13.89 26.57
N VAL A 384 20.98 12.82 27.38
CA VAL A 384 20.30 12.74 28.70
C VAL A 384 21.28 12.73 29.89
N LYS A 385 22.58 12.51 29.63
CA LYS A 385 23.63 12.48 30.65
C LYS A 385 23.60 13.71 31.57
N ASP A 386 23.39 14.89 30.99
CA ASP A 386 23.53 16.19 31.64
C ASP A 386 22.18 16.74 32.18
N SER A 387 21.17 15.88 32.35
CA SER A 387 19.86 16.23 32.92
C SER A 387 19.74 15.84 34.40
N GLU A 388 19.52 16.82 35.27
CA GLU A 388 19.48 16.66 36.74
C GLU A 388 18.06 16.42 37.27
N ALA A 389 17.52 15.21 37.08
CA ALA A 389 16.23 14.81 37.62
C ALA A 389 16.23 13.35 38.11
N SER A 390 15.55 13.07 39.23
CA SER A 390 15.51 11.72 39.82
C SER A 390 15.00 10.64 38.84
N VAL A 391 13.94 10.96 38.07
CA VAL A 391 13.40 10.08 37.02
C VAL A 391 14.40 9.84 35.89
N ALA A 392 15.24 10.83 35.57
CA ALA A 392 16.29 10.66 34.58
C ALA A 392 17.37 9.67 35.05
N ASP A 393 17.60 9.48 36.36
CA ASP A 393 18.58 8.52 36.85
C ASP A 393 18.13 7.07 36.73
N GLU A 394 16.82 6.79 36.85
CA GLU A 394 16.28 5.46 36.53
C GLU A 394 16.35 5.16 35.03
N TYR A 395 15.98 6.13 34.18
CA TYR A 395 16.12 6.01 32.73
C TYR A 395 17.60 5.84 32.31
N LYS A 396 18.53 6.57 32.95
CA LYS A 396 19.99 6.40 32.79
C LYS A 396 20.44 4.97 33.17
N ARG A 397 19.94 4.39 34.27
CA ARG A 397 20.22 2.98 34.65
C ARG A 397 19.72 2.01 33.58
N SER A 398 18.50 2.19 33.08
CA SER A 398 17.91 1.38 32.02
C SER A 398 18.76 1.38 30.74
N ILE A 399 19.18 2.56 30.25
CA ILE A 399 20.04 2.68 29.07
C ILE A 399 21.37 1.95 29.27
N ARG A 400 22.04 2.12 30.43
CA ARG A 400 23.29 1.42 30.74
C ARG A 400 23.12 -0.10 30.77
N ASN A 401 22.02 -0.60 31.35
CA ASN A 401 21.72 -2.03 31.40
C ASN A 401 21.52 -2.60 29.99
N ASN A 402 20.80 -1.89 29.12
CA ASN A 402 20.60 -2.29 27.73
C ASN A 402 21.90 -2.23 26.90
N GLN A 403 22.74 -1.20 27.10
CA GLN A 403 24.08 -1.12 26.51
C GLN A 403 24.97 -2.29 26.97
N LEU A 404 24.97 -2.64 28.26
CA LEU A 404 25.72 -3.78 28.79
C LEU A 404 25.22 -5.11 28.20
N MET A 405 23.91 -5.31 28.10
CA MET A 405 23.31 -6.52 27.50
C MET A 405 23.65 -6.66 26.02
N LEU A 406 23.61 -5.58 25.24
CA LEU A 406 24.05 -5.57 23.84
C LEU A 406 25.55 -5.85 23.73
N LEU A 407 26.39 -5.20 24.53
CA LEU A 407 27.84 -5.41 24.52
C LEU A 407 28.21 -6.85 24.89
N GLN A 408 27.51 -7.47 25.85
CA GLN A 408 27.66 -8.89 26.17
C GLN A 408 27.23 -9.81 25.01
N LYS A 409 26.11 -9.52 24.33
CA LYS A 409 25.65 -10.29 23.16
C LYS A 409 26.65 -10.18 22.00
N ILE A 410 27.12 -8.98 21.68
CA ILE A 410 28.14 -8.76 20.64
C ILE A 410 29.44 -9.46 21.04
N ARG A 411 29.88 -9.40 22.32
CA ARG A 411 31.07 -10.10 22.80
C ARG A 411 30.99 -11.62 22.67
N LYS A 412 29.80 -12.22 22.80
CA LYS A 412 29.57 -13.66 22.57
C LYS A 412 29.65 -14.07 21.09
N LEU A 413 29.50 -13.13 20.15
CA LEU A 413 29.43 -13.41 18.70
C LEU A 413 30.66 -12.92 17.91
N ALA A 414 31.22 -11.77 18.28
CA ALA A 414 32.36 -11.12 17.61
C ALA A 414 33.67 -11.19 18.41
N GLY A 415 33.65 -11.72 19.65
CA GLY A 415 34.84 -11.90 20.48
C GLY A 415 35.63 -10.59 20.66
N GLU A 416 36.90 -10.60 20.25
CA GLU A 416 37.83 -9.46 20.34
C GLU A 416 37.44 -8.28 19.41
N ASP A 417 36.82 -8.55 18.26
CA ASP A 417 36.44 -7.53 17.29
C ASP A 417 35.26 -6.66 17.74
N THR A 418 34.55 -7.05 18.80
CA THR A 418 33.47 -6.29 19.46
C THR A 418 33.80 -4.80 19.60
N ARG A 419 35.00 -4.47 20.11
CA ARG A 419 35.42 -3.08 20.32
C ARG A 419 35.60 -2.31 19.00
N LYS A 420 36.00 -3.01 17.93
CA LYS A 420 36.18 -2.42 16.58
C LYS A 420 34.83 -2.20 15.90
N VAL A 421 33.90 -3.15 15.99
CA VAL A 421 32.56 -3.02 15.37
C VAL A 421 31.75 -1.93 16.07
N VAL A 422 31.65 -1.96 17.41
CA VAL A 422 30.94 -0.92 18.17
C VAL A 422 31.58 0.47 17.98
N GLY A 423 32.92 0.54 17.93
CA GLY A 423 33.63 1.78 17.63
C GLY A 423 33.31 2.35 16.23
N LYS A 424 33.21 1.50 15.20
CA LYS A 424 32.79 1.91 13.85
C LYS A 424 31.34 2.42 13.84
N ALA A 425 30.40 1.67 14.43
CA ALA A 425 28.99 2.04 14.47
C ALA A 425 28.78 3.41 15.14
N ILE A 426 29.46 3.68 16.26
CA ILE A 426 29.42 4.99 16.94
C ILE A 426 30.02 6.09 16.05
N ALA A 427 31.14 5.84 15.38
CA ALA A 427 31.79 6.82 14.50
C ALA A 427 30.89 7.18 13.29
N GLU A 428 30.26 6.19 12.67
CA GLU A 428 29.29 6.41 11.58
C GLU A 428 28.03 7.14 12.06
N ALA A 429 27.47 6.75 13.20
CA ALA A 429 26.30 7.41 13.76
C ALA A 429 26.60 8.90 14.09
N LYS A 430 27.81 9.21 14.60
CA LYS A 430 28.27 10.61 14.81
C LYS A 430 28.53 11.34 13.49
N LYS A 431 29.03 10.67 12.45
CA LYS A 431 29.17 11.23 11.09
C LYS A 431 27.80 11.62 10.50
N ARG A 432 26.81 10.71 10.55
CA ARG A 432 25.42 10.98 10.10
C ARG A 432 24.81 12.18 10.84
N ARG A 433 25.04 12.32 12.16
CA ARG A 433 24.59 13.50 12.95
C ARG A 433 25.23 14.81 12.48
N LYS A 434 26.51 14.81 12.09
CA LYS A 434 27.23 15.99 11.55
C LYS A 434 26.72 16.37 10.15
N GLU A 435 26.44 15.38 9.32
CA GLU A 435 25.87 15.56 7.97
C GLU A 435 24.43 16.10 8.04
N LEU A 436 23.60 15.56 8.94
CA LEU A 436 22.24 16.06 9.18
C LEU A 436 22.22 17.51 9.70
N LYS A 437 23.10 17.88 10.65
CA LYS A 437 23.24 19.28 11.08
C LYS A 437 23.56 20.21 9.91
N LYS A 438 24.52 19.83 9.07
CA LYS A 438 24.92 20.63 7.90
C LYS A 438 23.81 20.74 6.84
N ALA A 439 22.93 19.74 6.73
CA ALA A 439 21.76 19.80 5.84
C ALA A 439 20.65 20.73 6.38
N VAL A 440 20.37 20.69 7.69
CA VAL A 440 19.40 21.59 8.34
C VAL A 440 19.86 23.06 8.27
N GLU A 441 21.17 23.29 8.38
CA GLU A 441 21.79 24.62 8.30
C GLU A 441 21.86 25.19 6.87
N ALA A 442 21.58 24.37 5.84
CA ALA A 442 21.59 24.77 4.43
C ALA A 442 20.22 25.22 3.87
N LEU A 443 19.17 25.25 4.69
CA LEU A 443 17.83 25.70 4.31
C LEU A 443 17.66 27.22 4.51
N PRO A 444 17.03 27.96 3.58
CA PRO A 444 16.83 29.40 3.71
C PRO A 444 15.83 29.74 4.83
N LYS A 445 16.21 30.66 5.72
CA LYS A 445 15.39 31.10 6.86
C LYS A 445 14.29 32.09 6.41
N PRO A 446 13.03 31.94 6.85
CA PRO A 446 12.05 33.01 6.82
C PRO A 446 12.32 34.06 7.91
N SER A 447 11.85 35.29 7.69
CA SER A 447 12.00 36.43 8.61
C SER A 447 11.14 36.30 9.88
N PRO A 448 11.52 36.95 11.01
CA PRO A 448 10.98 36.60 12.33
C PRO A 448 9.70 37.35 12.73
N SER A 449 8.85 36.67 13.48
CA SER A 449 7.83 37.28 14.35
C SER A 449 7.84 36.62 15.74
N ARG A 450 7.51 37.41 16.77
CA ARG A 450 7.33 37.01 18.17
C ARG A 450 6.10 36.08 18.32
N THR A 451 5.93 35.22 19.34
CA THR A 451 6.69 34.99 20.59
C THR A 451 6.51 33.52 21.02
N ARG A 452 7.42 32.98 21.86
CA ARG A 452 7.37 31.59 22.36
C ARG A 452 7.52 31.56 23.90
N PRO A 453 6.58 30.96 24.66
CA PRO A 453 6.85 30.35 25.95
C PRO A 453 7.52 28.98 25.75
N GLU A 454 8.41 28.58 26.64
CA GLU A 454 9.19 27.35 26.47
C GLU A 454 8.58 26.17 27.26
N SER A 455 8.39 25.05 26.58
CA SER A 455 8.39 23.71 27.19
C SER A 455 8.81 22.70 26.13
N ALA A 456 9.70 21.78 26.48
CA ALA A 456 10.19 20.73 25.59
C ALA A 456 10.54 19.48 26.42
N GLY A 457 9.75 18.42 26.24
CA GLY A 457 10.04 17.07 26.72
C GLY A 457 9.75 16.10 25.58
N SER A 458 10.72 15.28 25.20
CA SER A 458 10.61 14.42 24.00
C SER A 458 10.63 12.95 24.39
N ALA A 459 9.55 12.24 24.11
CA ALA A 459 9.47 10.80 24.17
C ALA A 459 9.65 10.21 22.75
N ARG A 460 10.78 9.52 22.52
CA ARG A 460 11.00 8.61 21.39
C ARG A 460 11.86 7.43 21.86
N ASN A 461 11.36 6.21 21.66
CA ASN A 461 12.11 4.98 21.87
C ASN A 461 12.44 4.31 20.52
N SER A 462 13.63 3.74 20.43
CA SER A 462 13.96 2.56 19.60
C SER A 462 14.46 1.46 20.55
N GLY A 463 14.40 0.16 20.27
CA GLY A 463 13.75 -0.62 19.20
C GLY A 463 13.54 -2.05 19.73
N SER A 464 13.34 -3.10 18.95
CA SER A 464 13.30 -3.24 17.50
C SER A 464 12.55 -4.53 17.14
N ALA A 465 11.63 -4.45 16.18
CA ALA A 465 11.16 -5.58 15.39
C ALA A 465 11.16 -5.17 13.92
N ARG A 466 11.41 -6.11 13.01
CA ARG A 466 11.60 -5.85 11.57
C ARG A 466 10.24 -5.76 10.86
N GLN A 467 9.56 -4.63 10.99
CA GLN A 467 8.26 -4.40 10.33
C GLN A 467 8.44 -3.63 9.02
N GLU A 468 7.58 -3.91 8.02
CA GLU A 468 7.61 -3.26 6.70
C GLU A 468 7.34 -1.75 6.80
N PHE A 469 7.57 -1.02 5.70
CA PHE A 469 7.16 0.37 5.55
C PHE A 469 5.63 0.46 5.38
N THR A 470 4.91 0.17 6.45
CA THR A 470 3.48 0.41 6.61
C THR A 470 3.30 1.21 7.89
N VAL A 471 2.99 2.50 7.78
CA VAL A 471 2.35 3.21 8.89
C VAL A 471 1.01 2.50 9.10
N PRO A 472 0.74 1.86 10.26
CA PRO A 472 -0.45 1.04 10.40
C PRO A 472 -1.65 1.96 10.62
N ALA A 473 -2.25 2.44 9.53
CA ALA A 473 -3.50 3.19 9.59
C ALA A 473 -4.61 2.33 10.25
N THR A 474 -4.54 1.01 10.16
CA THR A 474 -5.32 0.06 10.97
C THR A 474 -5.19 0.28 12.49
N SER A 475 -4.05 0.68 13.04
CA SER A 475 -3.94 0.97 14.49
C SER A 475 -4.57 2.30 14.88
N ILE A 476 -4.94 3.14 13.90
CA ILE A 476 -5.83 4.29 14.09
C ILE A 476 -7.26 3.77 13.94
N VAL A 477 -7.64 3.27 12.76
CA VAL A 477 -9.03 2.97 12.41
C VAL A 477 -9.67 1.84 13.26
N ALA A 478 -8.94 0.76 13.57
CA ALA A 478 -9.46 -0.34 14.39
C ALA A 478 -9.63 0.03 15.88
N ASN A 479 -8.90 1.03 16.39
CA ASN A 479 -9.09 1.55 17.75
C ASN A 479 -10.44 2.28 17.93
N TYR A 480 -11.16 2.52 16.84
CA TYR A 480 -12.47 3.19 16.80
C TYR A 480 -13.59 2.29 16.24
N GLY A 481 -13.41 0.96 16.26
CA GLY A 481 -14.46 -0.01 15.93
C GLY A 481 -14.76 -0.19 14.44
N VAL A 482 -14.01 0.46 13.54
CA VAL A 482 -14.16 0.32 12.09
C VAL A 482 -13.12 -0.69 11.58
N ASN A 483 -13.57 -1.84 11.07
CA ASN A 483 -12.69 -2.93 10.63
C ASN A 483 -12.24 -2.80 9.16
N LEU A 484 -11.74 -1.63 8.77
CA LEU A 484 -11.11 -1.43 7.46
C LEU A 484 -9.64 -1.89 7.50
N SER A 485 -9.25 -2.72 6.54
CA SER A 485 -7.84 -3.09 6.35
C SER A 485 -7.02 -1.90 5.82
N ASN A 486 -5.69 -1.92 6.06
CA ASN A 486 -4.78 -0.91 5.49
C ASN A 486 -4.94 -0.79 3.96
N ARG A 487 -5.21 -1.91 3.28
CA ARG A 487 -5.39 -1.94 1.83
C ARG A 487 -6.68 -1.24 1.40
N GLN A 488 -7.82 -1.61 2.00
CA GLN A 488 -9.09 -0.95 1.73
C GLN A 488 -9.00 0.55 1.99
N LEU A 489 -8.40 0.99 3.10
CA LEU A 489 -8.26 2.42 3.39
C LEU A 489 -7.42 3.16 2.33
N MET A 490 -6.35 2.56 1.82
CA MET A 490 -5.53 3.18 0.76
C MET A 490 -6.28 3.25 -0.58
N HIS A 491 -7.10 2.25 -0.88
CA HIS A 491 -7.99 2.22 -2.06
C HIS A 491 -9.12 3.25 -1.94
N GLU A 492 -9.75 3.36 -0.77
CA GLU A 492 -10.77 4.39 -0.48
C GLU A 492 -10.17 5.80 -0.55
N LEU A 493 -8.93 6.01 -0.10
CA LEU A 493 -8.23 7.30 -0.27
C LEU A 493 -7.93 7.64 -1.74
N LEU A 494 -7.58 6.65 -2.57
CA LEU A 494 -7.45 6.86 -4.02
C LEU A 494 -8.79 7.24 -4.66
N LEU A 495 -9.87 6.59 -4.24
CA LEU A 495 -11.23 6.85 -4.73
C LEU A 495 -11.87 8.11 -4.15
N ASP A 496 -11.47 8.57 -2.96
CA ASP A 496 -11.65 9.95 -2.51
C ASP A 496 -10.54 10.47 -1.58
N PRO A 497 -9.74 11.46 -2.01
CA PRO A 497 -8.73 12.11 -1.16
C PRO A 497 -9.29 12.79 0.11
N ASN A 498 -10.60 13.03 0.16
CA ASN A 498 -11.31 13.57 1.33
C ASN A 498 -12.13 12.50 2.09
N PHE A 499 -11.86 11.20 1.85
CA PHE A 499 -12.58 10.08 2.46
C PHE A 499 -12.63 10.21 3.99
N LYS A 500 -13.80 9.89 4.54
CA LYS A 500 -14.07 9.89 5.98
C LYS A 500 -14.69 8.56 6.38
N LEU A 501 -14.29 8.13 7.57
CA LEU A 501 -14.94 7.09 8.34
C LEU A 501 -16.31 7.63 8.78
N GLU A 502 -17.37 7.02 8.28
CA GLU A 502 -18.74 7.19 8.76
C GLU A 502 -19.10 5.99 9.65
N PRO A 503 -20.03 6.13 10.62
CA PRO A 503 -20.53 4.96 11.35
C PRO A 503 -21.22 4.01 10.35
N PRO A 504 -21.01 2.68 10.46
CA PRO A 504 -21.54 1.73 9.48
C PRO A 504 -23.07 1.82 9.39
N GLU A 505 -23.63 1.63 8.19
CA GLU A 505 -25.09 1.58 7.98
C GLU A 505 -25.69 0.29 8.56
N LYS A 506 -25.76 0.23 9.89
CA LYS A 506 -26.31 -0.91 10.64
C LYS A 506 -27.72 -1.26 10.17
N SER A 507 -28.01 -2.55 10.03
CA SER A 507 -29.33 -3.02 9.59
C SER A 507 -30.43 -2.59 10.59
N PRO A 508 -31.73 -2.50 10.20
CA PRO A 508 -32.79 -2.14 11.14
C PRO A 508 -32.89 -3.12 12.33
N LEU A 509 -32.61 -4.41 12.09
CA LEU A 509 -32.52 -5.41 13.15
C LEU A 509 -31.33 -5.16 14.09
N GLU A 510 -30.15 -4.90 13.54
CA GLU A 510 -28.93 -4.61 14.31
C GLU A 510 -29.07 -3.32 15.15
N LYS A 511 -29.68 -2.27 14.59
CA LYS A 511 -30.02 -1.04 15.31
C LYS A 511 -30.97 -1.31 16.47
N ALA A 512 -31.98 -2.16 16.27
CA ALA A 512 -32.91 -2.55 17.33
C ALA A 512 -32.23 -3.39 18.43
N VAL A 513 -31.38 -4.35 18.04
CA VAL A 513 -30.59 -5.18 18.98
C VAL A 513 -29.60 -4.33 19.78
N GLU A 514 -28.83 -3.45 19.14
CA GLU A 514 -27.92 -2.53 19.83
C GLU A 514 -28.66 -1.62 20.81
N THR A 515 -29.80 -1.05 20.40
CA THR A 515 -30.63 -0.18 21.25
C THR A 515 -31.14 -0.96 22.46
N GLN A 516 -31.62 -2.20 22.26
CA GLN A 516 -32.12 -3.04 23.35
C GLN A 516 -31.01 -3.51 24.30
N VAL A 517 -29.81 -3.83 23.79
CA VAL A 517 -28.66 -4.21 24.62
C VAL A 517 -28.12 -3.02 25.41
N LYS A 518 -27.95 -1.85 24.77
CA LYS A 518 -27.56 -0.61 25.48
C LYS A 518 -28.59 -0.25 26.55
N ARG A 519 -29.88 -0.38 26.23
CA ARG A 519 -30.97 -0.15 27.19
C ARG A 519 -30.88 -1.11 28.37
N ALA A 520 -30.83 -2.42 28.14
CA ALA A 520 -30.75 -3.42 29.20
C ALA A 520 -29.52 -3.21 30.12
N PHE A 521 -28.38 -2.82 29.55
CA PHE A 521 -27.18 -2.46 30.31
C PHE A 521 -27.40 -1.24 31.22
N PHE A 522 -27.88 -0.11 30.68
CA PHE A 522 -28.12 1.07 31.51
C PHE A 522 -29.29 0.90 32.49
N ASP A 523 -30.27 0.06 32.16
CA ASP A 523 -31.35 -0.34 33.07
C ASP A 523 -30.78 -1.15 34.26
N SER A 524 -29.84 -2.10 34.03
CA SER A 524 -29.17 -2.82 35.13
C SER A 524 -28.22 -1.93 35.96
N VAL A 525 -27.53 -0.97 35.34
CA VAL A 525 -26.72 0.04 36.06
C VAL A 525 -27.62 0.89 36.97
N ARG A 526 -28.80 1.30 36.49
CA ARG A 526 -29.77 2.09 37.27
C ARG A 526 -30.33 1.31 38.45
N GLU A 527 -30.52 0.01 38.31
CA GLU A 527 -30.96 -0.89 39.39
C GLU A 527 -29.86 -1.11 40.44
N GLY A 528 -28.63 -1.47 40.02
CA GLY A 528 -27.50 -1.64 40.94
C GLY A 528 -27.16 -0.39 41.74
N LEU A 529 -27.18 0.79 41.11
CA LEU A 529 -27.00 2.07 41.81
C LEU A 529 -28.13 2.35 42.82
N ARG A 530 -29.39 2.02 42.50
CA ARG A 530 -30.52 2.12 43.45
C ARG A 530 -30.43 1.11 44.60
N ASN A 531 -29.80 -0.04 44.38
CA ASN A 531 -29.48 -1.03 45.42
C ASN A 531 -28.25 -0.65 46.27
N GLY A 532 -27.47 0.35 45.85
CA GLY A 532 -26.27 0.83 46.54
C GLY A 532 -24.99 0.05 46.22
N GLU A 533 -24.94 -0.63 45.07
CA GLU A 533 -23.82 -1.37 44.49
C GLU A 533 -22.83 -0.43 43.76
N GLU A 534 -22.54 0.74 44.36
CA GLU A 534 -21.75 1.80 43.72
C GLU A 534 -20.32 1.34 43.35
N GLU A 535 -19.74 0.42 44.13
CA GLU A 535 -18.38 -0.11 43.93
C GLU A 535 -18.25 -1.00 42.68
N ASP A 536 -19.29 -1.73 42.29
CA ASP A 536 -19.22 -2.64 41.14
C ASP A 536 -19.41 -1.91 39.80
N TRP A 537 -20.27 -0.90 39.77
CA TRP A 537 -20.67 -0.23 38.53
C TRP A 537 -19.89 1.06 38.21
N ILE A 538 -19.63 1.93 39.19
CA ILE A 538 -19.03 3.25 38.93
C ILE A 538 -17.57 3.17 38.48
N PRO A 539 -16.68 2.36 39.10
CA PRO A 539 -15.29 2.23 38.63
C PRO A 539 -15.18 1.66 37.22
N GLY A 540 -16.08 0.74 36.83
CA GLY A 540 -16.15 0.19 35.47
C GLY A 540 -16.50 1.26 34.43
N LEU A 541 -17.52 2.07 34.71
CA LEU A 541 -17.93 3.20 33.87
C LEU A 541 -16.84 4.28 33.78
N ALA A 542 -16.24 4.67 34.92
CA ALA A 542 -15.15 5.64 34.97
C ALA A 542 -13.90 5.16 34.20
N LYS A 543 -13.62 3.85 34.24
CA LYS A 543 -12.54 3.22 33.48
C LYS A 543 -12.77 3.26 31.97
N ASP A 544 -14.00 3.06 31.48
CA ASP A 544 -14.30 3.19 30.04
C ASP A 544 -14.21 4.66 29.60
N VAL A 545 -14.83 5.59 30.33
CA VAL A 545 -14.73 7.05 30.07
C VAL A 545 -13.28 7.52 30.04
N ARG A 546 -12.46 7.14 31.03
CA ARG A 546 -11.02 7.43 31.05
C ARG A 546 -10.29 6.81 29.85
N SER A 547 -10.59 5.55 29.51
CA SER A 547 -9.96 4.87 28.38
C SER A 547 -10.27 5.53 27.04
N ARG A 548 -11.51 6.01 26.85
CA ARG A 548 -11.94 6.76 25.66
C ARG A 548 -11.29 8.14 25.58
N LEU A 549 -11.29 8.90 26.67
CA LEU A 549 -10.61 10.20 26.74
C LEU A 549 -9.11 10.08 26.43
N LEU A 550 -8.44 9.03 26.90
CA LEU A 550 -7.02 8.80 26.60
C LEU A 550 -6.76 8.39 25.14
N ARG A 551 -7.74 7.84 24.40
CA ARG A 551 -7.62 7.57 22.94
C ARG A 551 -7.72 8.84 22.08
N LEU A 552 -8.26 9.94 22.61
CA LEU A 552 -8.33 11.26 21.95
C LEU A 552 -7.03 12.07 22.08
N VAL A 553 -6.00 11.51 22.74
CA VAL A 553 -4.84 12.26 23.22
C VAL A 553 -3.56 11.49 22.93
N VAL A 554 -2.48 12.21 22.60
CA VAL A 554 -1.16 11.60 22.41
C VAL A 554 -0.67 11.01 23.75
N PRO A 555 -0.20 9.75 23.80
CA PRO A 555 0.36 9.17 25.03
C PRO A 555 1.50 10.02 25.58
N ASP A 556 1.69 9.96 26.91
CA ASP A 556 2.68 10.71 27.70
C ASP A 556 2.58 12.24 27.63
N SER A 557 1.57 12.80 26.96
CA SER A 557 1.33 14.25 26.95
C SER A 557 0.84 14.78 28.32
N PRO A 558 1.07 16.07 28.65
CA PRO A 558 0.56 16.66 29.90
C PRO A 558 -0.96 16.61 30.00
N THR A 559 -1.68 16.60 28.87
CA THR A 559 -3.15 16.42 28.85
C THR A 559 -3.54 14.99 29.25
N ALA A 560 -2.80 13.97 28.80
CA ALA A 560 -3.04 12.57 29.23
C ALA A 560 -2.72 12.34 30.71
N GLN A 561 -1.68 13.02 31.23
CA GLN A 561 -1.36 13.02 32.67
C GLN A 561 -2.48 13.72 33.48
N MET A 562 -2.95 14.89 33.03
CA MET A 562 -4.07 15.61 33.63
C MET A 562 -5.35 14.76 33.67
N ILE A 563 -5.72 14.09 32.57
CA ILE A 563 -6.89 13.17 32.53
C ILE A 563 -6.69 11.98 33.48
N SER A 564 -5.47 11.43 33.54
CA SER A 564 -5.15 10.28 34.39
C SER A 564 -5.19 10.57 35.89
N GLY A 565 -4.81 11.78 36.31
CA GLY A 565 -4.93 12.25 37.70
C GLY A 565 -6.30 12.81 38.04
N ALA A 566 -7.04 13.35 37.05
CA ALA A 566 -8.42 13.78 37.21
C ALA A 566 -9.40 12.61 37.41
N LEU A 567 -9.12 11.47 36.78
CA LEU A 567 -9.94 10.24 36.82
C LEU A 567 -9.16 9.08 37.45
N ASP A 568 -8.58 9.27 38.63
CA ASP A 568 -7.90 8.18 39.33
C ASP A 568 -8.91 7.13 39.82
N LEU A 569 -8.82 5.92 39.25
CA LEU A 569 -9.73 4.81 39.58
C LEU A 569 -9.61 4.40 41.04
N THR A 570 -8.42 4.51 41.64
CA THR A 570 -8.22 4.13 43.06
C THR A 570 -8.92 5.10 44.01
N VAL A 571 -9.01 6.38 43.64
CA VAL A 571 -9.75 7.40 44.40
C VAL A 571 -11.26 7.21 44.21
N ILE A 572 -11.70 6.88 42.99
CA ILE A 572 -13.11 6.61 42.70
C ILE A 572 -13.59 5.36 43.45
N GLU A 573 -12.85 4.24 43.41
CA GLU A 573 -13.14 3.03 44.20
C GLU A 573 -13.22 3.32 45.71
N GLN A 574 -12.33 4.16 46.24
CA GLN A 574 -12.38 4.59 47.65
C GLN A 574 -13.62 5.43 47.96
N GLN A 575 -14.01 6.36 47.07
CA GLN A 575 -15.20 7.21 47.24
C GLN A 575 -16.51 6.42 47.15
N CYS A 576 -16.57 5.37 46.31
CA CYS A 576 -17.70 4.45 46.26
C CYS A 576 -17.78 3.60 47.54
N ARG A 577 -16.66 3.04 48.02
CA ARG A 577 -16.59 2.31 49.30
C ARG A 577 -17.05 3.14 50.50
N THR A 578 -16.75 4.45 50.51
CA THR A 578 -17.18 5.37 51.57
C THR A 578 -18.56 5.99 51.32
N ARG A 579 -19.20 5.73 50.18
CA ARG A 579 -20.46 6.35 49.74
C ARG A 579 -20.42 7.88 49.78
N THR A 580 -19.29 8.44 49.35
CA THR A 580 -19.02 9.89 49.25
C THR A 580 -18.77 10.34 47.80
N PHE A 581 -19.13 9.52 46.81
CA PHE A 581 -18.96 9.84 45.40
C PHE A 581 -19.97 10.90 44.94
N ASP A 582 -19.51 11.93 44.23
CA ASP A 582 -20.36 13.02 43.73
C ASP A 582 -20.59 12.85 42.22
N TYR A 583 -21.77 12.31 41.91
CA TYR A 583 -22.27 12.07 40.56
C TYR A 583 -22.24 13.33 39.66
N GLN A 584 -22.63 14.50 40.20
CA GLN A 584 -22.69 15.73 39.41
C GLN A 584 -21.27 16.24 39.11
N ARG A 585 -20.38 16.24 40.11
CA ARG A 585 -18.99 16.68 39.95
C ARG A 585 -18.22 15.82 38.95
N PHE A 586 -18.40 14.50 38.97
CA PHE A 586 -17.80 13.61 37.99
C PHE A 586 -18.21 14.01 36.56
N CYS A 587 -19.51 14.21 36.32
CA CYS A 587 -20.03 14.59 35.01
C CYS A 587 -19.55 15.98 34.57
N GLU A 588 -19.57 16.99 35.46
CA GLU A 588 -19.00 18.33 35.22
C GLU A 588 -17.52 18.25 34.79
N GLN A 589 -16.72 17.45 35.50
CA GLN A 589 -15.28 17.28 35.28
C GLN A 589 -14.99 16.58 33.94
N VAL A 590 -15.74 15.51 33.62
CA VAL A 590 -15.63 14.78 32.35
C VAL A 590 -16.00 15.68 31.18
N VAL A 591 -17.14 16.39 31.26
CA VAL A 591 -17.60 17.32 30.22
C VAL A 591 -16.62 18.50 30.04
N HIS A 592 -16.04 19.04 31.11
CA HIS A 592 -14.97 20.04 31.02
C HIS A 592 -13.73 19.52 30.27
N MET A 593 -13.34 18.26 30.50
CA MET A 593 -12.23 17.65 29.76
C MET A 593 -12.59 17.42 28.28
N MET A 594 -13.80 16.93 27.97
CA MET A 594 -14.27 16.76 26.60
C MET A 594 -14.26 18.08 25.82
N ARG A 595 -14.74 19.18 26.42
CA ARG A 595 -14.72 20.54 25.81
C ARG A 595 -13.31 21.08 25.52
N ARG A 596 -12.27 20.53 26.17
CA ARG A 596 -10.86 20.88 25.90
C ARG A 596 -10.19 19.97 24.87
N LEU A 597 -10.90 18.96 24.37
CA LEU A 597 -10.43 18.00 23.36
C LEU A 597 -11.22 18.08 22.05
N CYS A 598 -12.48 18.54 22.09
CA CYS A 598 -13.31 18.68 20.89
C CYS A 598 -13.03 19.97 20.11
N ALA A 599 -13.52 20.01 18.86
CA ALA A 599 -13.53 21.23 18.06
C ALA A 599 -14.71 22.15 18.49
N PRO A 600 -14.58 23.49 18.41
CA PRO A 600 -15.58 24.42 18.98
C PRO A 600 -17.03 24.28 18.48
N PHE A 601 -17.26 23.65 17.32
CA PHE A 601 -18.61 23.39 16.81
C PHE A 601 -19.32 22.21 17.52
N ARG A 602 -18.58 21.43 18.32
CA ARG A 602 -19.12 20.34 19.16
C ARG A 602 -19.38 20.77 20.61
N ASP A 603 -18.93 21.96 21.03
CA ASP A 603 -19.08 22.43 22.42
C ASP A 603 -20.53 22.39 22.92
N GLU A 604 -21.50 22.75 22.07
CA GLU A 604 -22.94 22.71 22.41
C GLU A 604 -23.42 21.27 22.65
N MET A 605 -22.99 20.32 21.80
CA MET A 605 -23.30 18.90 21.91
C MET A 605 -22.67 18.27 23.16
N VAL A 606 -21.43 18.65 23.48
CA VAL A 606 -20.71 18.19 24.68
C VAL A 606 -21.29 18.81 25.95
N GLN A 607 -21.68 20.09 25.94
CA GLN A 607 -22.36 20.75 27.05
C GLN A 607 -23.77 20.16 27.28
N GLY A 608 -24.44 19.73 26.21
CA GLY A 608 -25.74 19.04 26.26
C GLY A 608 -25.74 17.76 27.09
N CYS A 609 -24.59 17.10 27.25
CA CYS A 609 -24.45 15.93 28.13
C CYS A 609 -24.82 16.21 29.59
N LEU A 610 -24.75 17.46 30.07
CA LEU A 610 -25.10 17.82 31.45
C LEU A 610 -26.61 18.06 31.67
N VAL A 611 -27.43 18.08 30.61
CA VAL A 611 -28.88 18.33 30.75
C VAL A 611 -29.60 17.25 31.58
N PRO A 612 -29.33 15.93 31.41
CA PRO A 612 -29.93 14.91 32.27
C PRO A 612 -29.44 14.97 33.73
N ALA A 613 -28.21 15.46 33.98
CA ALA A 613 -27.64 15.53 35.33
C ALA A 613 -28.36 16.53 36.26
N ALA A 614 -29.27 17.34 35.74
CA ALA A 614 -30.12 18.25 36.50
C ALA A 614 -31.50 17.65 36.89
N ALA A 615 -31.72 16.34 36.70
CA ALA A 615 -32.94 15.65 37.10
C ALA A 615 -33.10 15.55 38.62
N GLU A 616 -34.35 15.42 39.10
CA GLU A 616 -34.67 15.32 40.54
C GLU A 616 -34.17 14.01 41.18
N ASP A 617 -34.20 12.88 40.44
CA ASP A 617 -33.48 11.67 40.82
C ASP A 617 -32.03 11.76 40.35
N ARG A 618 -31.12 11.90 41.31
CA ARG A 618 -29.66 11.95 41.10
C ARG A 618 -29.09 10.69 40.45
N VAL A 619 -29.69 9.51 40.67
CA VAL A 619 -29.24 8.25 40.05
C VAL A 619 -29.67 8.20 38.59
N GLU A 620 -30.92 8.54 38.30
CA GLU A 620 -31.44 8.55 36.93
C GLU A 620 -30.75 9.62 36.06
N GLY A 621 -30.56 10.81 36.62
CA GLY A 621 -29.80 11.89 35.98
C GLY A 621 -28.33 11.54 35.72
N PHE A 622 -27.68 10.82 36.63
CA PHE A 622 -26.33 10.30 36.40
C PHE A 622 -26.28 9.27 35.28
N VAL A 623 -27.18 8.28 35.27
CA VAL A 623 -27.18 7.20 34.26
C VAL A 623 -27.40 7.74 32.85
N GLU A 624 -28.38 8.62 32.65
CA GLU A 624 -28.62 9.21 31.32
C GLU A 624 -27.52 10.21 30.92
N CYS A 625 -26.89 10.92 31.88
CA CYS A 625 -25.71 11.75 31.62
C CYS A 625 -24.49 10.90 31.20
N ALA A 626 -24.21 9.80 31.90
CA ALA A 626 -23.12 8.88 31.59
C ALA A 626 -23.29 8.24 30.19
N LYS A 627 -24.52 7.86 29.85
CA LYS A 627 -24.89 7.38 28.52
C LYS A 627 -24.65 8.45 27.44
N ALA A 628 -25.11 9.68 27.65
CA ALA A 628 -24.86 10.80 26.72
C ALA A 628 -23.35 11.10 26.57
N ILE A 629 -22.58 11.06 27.65
CA ILE A 629 -21.12 11.18 27.65
C ILE A 629 -20.49 10.09 26.76
N LEU A 630 -20.89 8.83 26.89
CA LEU A 630 -20.35 7.72 26.10
C LEU A 630 -20.72 7.84 24.61
N GLU A 631 -21.97 8.18 24.29
CA GLU A 631 -22.44 8.41 22.91
C GLU A 631 -21.71 9.59 22.25
N VAL A 632 -21.48 10.69 22.97
CA VAL A 632 -20.69 11.83 22.47
C VAL A 632 -19.20 11.48 22.37
N LEU A 633 -18.64 10.66 23.28
CA LEU A 633 -17.27 10.17 23.16
C LEU A 633 -17.06 9.32 21.91
N ASP A 634 -18.01 8.44 21.54
CA ASP A 634 -17.94 7.69 20.27
C ASP A 634 -17.87 8.63 19.05
N VAL A 635 -18.66 9.71 19.05
CA VAL A 635 -18.61 10.72 17.98
C VAL A 635 -17.29 11.50 17.97
N LEU A 636 -16.75 11.89 19.14
CA LEU A 636 -15.45 12.57 19.24
C LEU A 636 -14.29 11.66 18.81
N LEU A 637 -14.37 10.36 19.09
CA LEU A 637 -13.39 9.36 18.65
C LEU A 637 -13.39 9.23 17.11
N LEU A 638 -14.56 9.24 16.48
CA LEU A 638 -14.70 9.23 15.03
C LEU A 638 -14.21 10.54 14.39
N ASP A 639 -14.53 11.71 14.96
CA ASP A 639 -14.01 13.01 14.52
C ASP A 639 -12.46 13.05 14.61
N HIS A 640 -11.88 12.53 15.69
CA HIS A 640 -10.43 12.40 15.88
C HIS A 640 -9.79 11.44 14.86
N ALA A 641 -10.42 10.29 14.58
CA ALA A 641 -9.97 9.35 13.56
C ALA A 641 -9.92 10.01 12.17
N ASN A 642 -10.98 10.74 11.81
CA ASN A 642 -11.08 11.48 10.55
C ASN A 642 -10.07 12.63 10.45
N PHE A 643 -9.74 13.30 11.56
CA PHE A 643 -8.69 14.30 11.62
C PHE A 643 -7.30 13.70 11.33
N HIS A 644 -6.94 12.58 11.97
CA HIS A 644 -5.67 11.88 11.68
C HIS A 644 -5.61 11.36 10.24
N LEU A 645 -6.72 10.83 9.71
CA LEU A 645 -6.82 10.40 8.32
C LEU A 645 -6.59 11.57 7.35
N THR A 646 -7.16 12.75 7.63
CA THR A 646 -6.97 13.98 6.84
C THR A 646 -5.50 14.44 6.85
N ILE A 647 -4.79 14.26 7.96
CA ILE A 647 -3.34 14.58 8.06
C ILE A 647 -2.49 13.54 7.32
N ALA A 648 -2.88 12.26 7.36
CA ALA A 648 -2.13 11.17 6.74
C ALA A 648 -2.31 11.09 5.21
N ALA A 649 -3.50 11.38 4.69
CA ALA A 649 -3.85 11.20 3.28
C ALA A 649 -2.85 11.83 2.28
N PRO A 650 -2.37 13.08 2.45
CA PRO A 650 -1.38 13.68 1.53
C PRO A 650 -0.03 12.96 1.50
N MET A 651 0.33 12.25 2.57
CA MET A 651 1.56 11.45 2.66
C MET A 651 1.38 10.03 2.11
N LEU A 652 0.16 9.50 2.16
CA LEU A 652 -0.18 8.13 1.74
C LEU A 652 -0.50 8.02 0.25
N LEU A 653 -1.20 9.01 -0.31
CA LEU A 653 -1.64 9.03 -1.72
C LEU A 653 -0.51 8.80 -2.76
N PRO A 654 0.71 9.37 -2.62
CA PRO A 654 1.79 9.16 -3.59
C PRO A 654 2.27 7.71 -3.69
N GLU A 655 2.16 6.93 -2.60
CA GLU A 655 2.62 5.53 -2.55
C GLU A 655 1.48 4.53 -2.75
N ALA A 656 0.22 4.97 -2.64
CA ALA A 656 -0.96 4.11 -2.66
C ALA A 656 -1.09 3.19 -3.89
N VAL A 657 -0.86 3.72 -5.10
CA VAL A 657 -0.91 2.94 -6.35
C VAL A 657 0.20 1.86 -6.39
N ALA A 658 1.38 2.15 -5.82
CA ALA A 658 2.48 1.19 -5.73
C ALA A 658 2.23 0.13 -4.65
N TYR A 659 1.61 0.54 -3.53
CA TYR A 659 1.21 -0.36 -2.45
C TYR A 659 0.15 -1.37 -2.91
N GLU A 660 -0.90 -0.89 -3.61
CA GLU A 660 -1.98 -1.75 -4.11
C GLU A 660 -1.46 -2.76 -5.14
N ARG A 661 -0.65 -2.30 -6.10
CA ARG A 661 0.07 -3.17 -7.03
C ARG A 661 0.87 -4.25 -6.30
N LYS A 662 1.69 -3.90 -5.29
CA LYS A 662 2.51 -4.87 -4.53
C LYS A 662 1.63 -5.91 -3.82
N ARG A 663 0.55 -5.50 -3.16
CA ARG A 663 -0.34 -6.44 -2.44
C ARG A 663 -1.15 -7.34 -3.38
N PHE A 664 -1.63 -6.84 -4.51
CA PHE A 664 -2.27 -7.68 -5.52
C PHE A 664 -1.28 -8.68 -6.16
N ASP A 665 -0.06 -8.24 -6.45
CA ASP A 665 1.03 -9.10 -6.91
C ASP A 665 1.35 -10.23 -5.91
N GLU A 666 1.30 -9.95 -4.61
CA GLU A 666 1.48 -10.92 -3.53
C GLU A 666 0.30 -11.92 -3.45
N ASP A 667 -0.94 -11.46 -3.65
CA ASP A 667 -2.12 -12.34 -3.68
C ASP A 667 -2.15 -13.27 -4.90
N VAL A 668 -1.77 -12.77 -6.07
CA VAL A 668 -1.65 -13.58 -7.30
C VAL A 668 -0.53 -14.63 -7.15
N LYS A 669 0.63 -14.24 -6.59
CA LYS A 669 1.74 -15.18 -6.32
C LYS A 669 1.37 -16.23 -5.26
N ALA A 670 0.56 -15.87 -4.27
CA ALA A 670 0.05 -16.77 -3.25
C ALA A 670 -1.19 -17.59 -3.68
N GLY A 671 -1.67 -17.45 -4.92
CA GLY A 671 -2.86 -18.14 -5.43
C GLY A 671 -4.19 -17.71 -4.77
N ARG A 672 -4.20 -16.60 -4.01
CA ARG A 672 -5.41 -16.04 -3.39
C ARG A 672 -6.29 -15.29 -4.39
N ALA A 673 -5.69 -14.74 -5.44
CA ALA A 673 -6.39 -14.12 -6.55
C ALA A 673 -6.13 -14.92 -7.85
N SER A 674 -7.20 -15.35 -8.51
CA SER A 674 -7.11 -15.79 -9.91
C SER A 674 -7.03 -14.56 -10.84
N LEU A 675 -6.69 -14.80 -12.10
CA LEU A 675 -6.76 -13.82 -13.19
C LEU A 675 -7.63 -14.33 -14.34
N GLU A 676 -8.40 -15.40 -14.12
CA GLU A 676 -9.21 -16.02 -15.16
C GLU A 676 -10.38 -15.15 -15.59
N SER A 677 -11.12 -14.58 -14.65
CA SER A 677 -12.29 -13.74 -14.96
C SER A 677 -11.85 -12.44 -15.64
N THR A 678 -10.78 -11.82 -15.13
CA THR A 678 -10.13 -10.64 -15.71
C THR A 678 -9.64 -10.92 -17.14
N LYS A 679 -9.02 -12.08 -17.39
CA LYS A 679 -8.61 -12.48 -18.75
C LYS A 679 -9.81 -12.68 -19.67
N LYS A 680 -10.81 -13.46 -19.26
CA LYS A 680 -12.03 -13.76 -20.05
C LYS A 680 -12.76 -12.47 -20.43
N TRP A 681 -13.03 -11.59 -19.47
CA TRP A 681 -13.66 -10.28 -19.64
C TRP A 681 -12.89 -9.40 -20.62
N LEU A 682 -11.61 -9.13 -20.35
CA LEU A 682 -10.83 -8.19 -21.16
C LEU A 682 -10.55 -8.71 -22.57
N GLN A 683 -10.38 -10.02 -22.74
CA GLN A 683 -10.19 -10.64 -24.05
C GLN A 683 -11.48 -10.66 -24.90
N ALA A 684 -12.66 -10.84 -24.29
CA ALA A 684 -13.94 -10.75 -25.02
C ALA A 684 -14.14 -9.35 -25.62
N HIS A 685 -14.00 -8.31 -24.80
CA HIS A 685 -14.11 -6.91 -25.25
C HIS A 685 -13.04 -6.53 -26.28
N ALA A 686 -11.82 -7.06 -26.17
CA ALA A 686 -10.78 -6.88 -27.18
C ALA A 686 -11.09 -7.60 -28.52
N GLN A 687 -11.74 -8.77 -28.47
CA GLN A 687 -12.19 -9.48 -29.67
C GLN A 687 -13.34 -8.74 -30.36
N GLU A 688 -14.35 -8.26 -29.63
CA GLU A 688 -15.44 -7.46 -30.19
C GLU A 688 -14.92 -6.16 -30.82
N ALA A 689 -14.00 -5.46 -30.17
CA ALA A 689 -13.36 -4.27 -30.72
C ALA A 689 -12.54 -4.56 -31.99
N THR A 690 -11.91 -5.75 -32.07
CA THR A 690 -11.19 -6.19 -33.27
C THR A 690 -12.15 -6.51 -34.42
N GLN A 691 -13.19 -7.33 -34.18
CA GLN A 691 -14.23 -7.66 -35.17
C GLN A 691 -14.97 -6.41 -35.66
N THR A 692 -15.19 -5.43 -34.77
CA THR A 692 -15.80 -4.13 -35.09
C THR A 692 -14.87 -3.27 -35.97
N ALA A 693 -13.56 -3.37 -35.81
CA ALA A 693 -12.59 -2.71 -36.68
C ALA A 693 -12.51 -3.40 -38.06
N GLU A 694 -12.45 -4.73 -38.08
CA GLU A 694 -12.45 -5.54 -39.32
C GLU A 694 -13.72 -5.31 -40.13
N SER A 695 -14.90 -5.24 -39.48
CA SER A 695 -16.19 -4.89 -40.12
C SER A 695 -16.26 -3.46 -40.67
N ARG A 696 -15.29 -2.60 -40.36
CA ARG A 696 -15.15 -1.22 -40.87
C ARG A 696 -14.04 -1.07 -41.92
N ASP A 697 -13.24 -2.12 -42.15
CA ASP A 697 -12.13 -2.17 -43.11
C ASP A 697 -12.28 -3.41 -44.02
N PRO A 698 -13.36 -3.51 -44.84
CA PRO A 698 -13.62 -4.66 -45.69
C PRO A 698 -12.62 -4.82 -46.85
N GLU A 699 -11.81 -3.79 -47.11
CA GLU A 699 -10.70 -3.82 -48.09
C GLU A 699 -9.39 -4.32 -47.46
N GLY A 700 -9.34 -4.52 -46.13
CA GLY A 700 -8.22 -5.15 -45.43
C GLY A 700 -6.95 -4.30 -45.36
N VAL A 701 -7.08 -2.97 -45.39
CA VAL A 701 -5.95 -2.03 -45.53
C VAL A 701 -5.12 -1.92 -44.23
N GLN A 702 -5.69 -2.32 -43.09
CA GLN A 702 -5.00 -2.43 -41.77
C GLN A 702 -4.29 -1.15 -41.33
N HIS A 703 -4.90 0.01 -41.56
CA HIS A 703 -4.35 1.29 -41.13
C HIS A 703 -3.99 1.27 -39.63
N PRO A 704 -2.87 1.89 -39.20
CA PRO A 704 -2.48 1.89 -37.78
C PRO A 704 -3.48 2.62 -36.87
N LYS A 705 -4.42 3.40 -37.43
CA LYS A 705 -5.54 4.05 -36.73
C LYS A 705 -6.80 3.17 -36.59
N SER A 706 -6.93 2.06 -37.31
CA SER A 706 -8.07 1.12 -37.14
C SER A 706 -7.78 0.00 -36.13
N LYS A 707 -6.52 -0.18 -35.71
CA LYS A 707 -6.17 -1.13 -34.63
C LYS A 707 -6.76 -0.64 -33.29
N PRO A 708 -7.45 -1.50 -32.52
CA PRO A 708 -8.11 -1.08 -31.28
C PRO A 708 -7.09 -0.73 -30.19
N THR A 709 -7.05 0.54 -29.80
CA THR A 709 -6.24 1.03 -28.67
C THR A 709 -6.77 0.48 -27.34
N LEU A 710 -5.88 0.24 -26.37
CA LEU A 710 -6.22 -0.37 -25.08
C LEU A 710 -7.22 0.48 -24.26
N SER A 711 -7.17 1.82 -24.39
CA SER A 711 -8.06 2.77 -23.69
C SER A 711 -9.55 2.61 -24.05
N PRO A 712 -10.00 2.69 -25.32
CA PRO A 712 -11.40 2.45 -25.68
C PRO A 712 -11.88 1.01 -25.42
N VAL A 713 -11.00 0.01 -25.52
CA VAL A 713 -11.34 -1.38 -25.14
C VAL A 713 -11.63 -1.48 -23.65
N PHE A 714 -10.77 -0.92 -22.81
CA PHE A 714 -10.98 -0.86 -21.35
C PHE A 714 -12.21 -0.01 -20.99
N ALA A 715 -12.48 1.09 -21.71
CA ALA A 715 -13.66 1.91 -21.49
C ALA A 715 -14.96 1.12 -21.76
N ALA A 716 -15.08 0.41 -22.88
CA ALA A 716 -16.23 -0.45 -23.17
C ALA A 716 -16.40 -1.55 -22.10
N ALA A 717 -15.30 -2.24 -21.77
CA ALA A 717 -15.27 -3.30 -20.77
C ALA A 717 -15.69 -2.81 -19.36
N MET A 718 -15.25 -1.60 -18.96
CA MET A 718 -15.64 -0.95 -17.70
C MET A 718 -17.12 -0.56 -17.68
N VAL A 719 -17.70 -0.13 -18.81
CA VAL A 719 -19.14 0.14 -18.88
C VAL A 719 -19.94 -1.14 -18.84
N ASP A 720 -19.48 -2.24 -19.45
CA ASP A 720 -20.13 -3.55 -19.30
C ASP A 720 -20.18 -4.05 -17.85
N VAL A 721 -19.12 -3.79 -17.05
CA VAL A 721 -19.13 -4.07 -15.60
C VAL A 721 -20.22 -3.29 -14.84
N VAL A 722 -20.57 -2.08 -15.25
CA VAL A 722 -21.59 -1.23 -14.58
C VAL A 722 -22.98 -1.33 -15.21
N VAL A 723 -23.04 -1.58 -16.51
CA VAL A 723 -24.24 -1.70 -17.36
C VAL A 723 -24.04 -2.91 -18.28
N PRO A 724 -24.24 -4.14 -17.76
CA PRO A 724 -24.15 -5.35 -18.58
C PRO A 724 -25.28 -5.40 -19.62
N ASP A 725 -25.22 -6.30 -20.60
CA ASP A 725 -26.31 -6.48 -21.57
C ASP A 725 -27.49 -7.29 -21.02
N SER A 726 -27.24 -8.33 -20.22
CA SER A 726 -28.32 -9.10 -19.58
C SER A 726 -28.99 -8.30 -18.47
N THR A 727 -30.29 -8.56 -18.22
CA THR A 727 -30.95 -8.19 -16.95
C THR A 727 -30.91 -9.33 -15.92
N GLY A 728 -30.67 -10.56 -16.38
CA GLY A 728 -30.50 -11.75 -15.54
C GLY A 728 -29.04 -12.04 -15.17
N THR A 729 -28.86 -12.47 -13.93
CA THR A 729 -27.60 -12.92 -13.28
C THR A 729 -26.54 -11.82 -13.12
N LEU A 730 -25.83 -11.80 -11.99
CA LEU A 730 -24.57 -11.03 -11.92
C LEU A 730 -23.55 -11.72 -12.83
N PRO A 731 -22.94 -11.03 -13.81
CA PRO A 731 -21.74 -11.54 -14.45
C PRO A 731 -20.59 -11.53 -13.44
N ASP A 732 -19.71 -12.54 -13.52
CA ASP A 732 -18.51 -12.65 -12.69
C ASP A 732 -17.69 -11.35 -12.77
N LEU A 733 -17.49 -10.68 -11.64
CA LEU A 733 -16.66 -9.46 -11.62
C LEU A 733 -15.19 -9.85 -11.85
N PRO A 734 -14.42 -9.07 -12.64
CA PRO A 734 -12.98 -9.23 -12.72
C PRO A 734 -12.33 -9.12 -11.34
N GLU A 735 -11.35 -9.96 -11.05
CA GLU A 735 -10.68 -10.05 -9.75
C GLU A 735 -9.97 -8.73 -9.35
N THR A 736 -9.69 -7.86 -10.32
CA THR A 736 -9.17 -6.49 -10.09
C THR A 736 -10.19 -5.53 -9.45
N PHE A 737 -11.47 -5.89 -9.34
CA PHE A 737 -12.52 -5.13 -8.65
C PHE A 737 -12.95 -5.74 -7.30
N HIS A 738 -12.14 -6.64 -6.71
CA HIS A 738 -12.47 -7.30 -5.44
C HIS A 738 -12.69 -6.35 -4.24
N LEU A 739 -12.19 -5.11 -4.28
CA LEU A 739 -12.46 -4.07 -3.27
C LEU A 739 -13.71 -3.21 -3.59
N ASP A 740 -14.28 -3.34 -4.79
CA ASP A 740 -15.31 -2.45 -5.33
C ASP A 740 -16.65 -3.16 -5.59
N VAL A 741 -16.85 -4.39 -5.09
CA VAL A 741 -18.02 -5.22 -5.40
C VAL A 741 -19.33 -4.52 -5.04
N ASP A 742 -19.48 -4.07 -3.79
CA ASP A 742 -20.69 -3.40 -3.30
C ASP A 742 -20.92 -2.04 -4.00
N ARG A 743 -19.83 -1.34 -4.28
CA ARG A 743 -19.80 -0.09 -5.05
C ARG A 743 -20.28 -0.29 -6.49
N ILE A 744 -19.87 -1.37 -7.15
CA ILE A 744 -20.34 -1.73 -8.49
C ILE A 744 -21.81 -2.17 -8.46
N VAL A 745 -22.27 -2.80 -7.38
CA VAL A 745 -23.69 -3.08 -7.16
C VAL A 745 -24.51 -1.79 -6.98
N GLU A 746 -24.04 -0.81 -6.20
CA GLU A 746 -24.65 0.53 -6.09
C GLU A 746 -24.74 1.23 -7.47
N TYR A 747 -23.68 1.11 -8.28
CA TYR A 747 -23.62 1.75 -9.59
C TYR A 747 -24.53 1.04 -10.61
N ARG A 748 -24.61 -0.30 -10.57
CA ARG A 748 -25.57 -1.12 -11.36
C ARG A 748 -27.01 -0.78 -11.01
N GLN A 749 -27.34 -0.71 -9.72
CA GLN A 749 -28.66 -0.32 -9.23
C GLN A 749 -29.01 1.11 -9.68
N THR A 750 -28.08 2.06 -9.56
CA THR A 750 -28.27 3.45 -10.00
C THR A 750 -28.46 3.54 -11.52
N ALA A 751 -27.69 2.80 -12.32
CA ALA A 751 -27.83 2.74 -13.78
C ALA A 751 -29.19 2.15 -14.20
N HIS A 752 -29.61 1.05 -13.57
CA HIS A 752 -30.93 0.46 -13.79
C HIS A 752 -32.04 1.45 -13.42
N LYS A 753 -31.96 2.09 -12.25
CA LYS A 753 -32.92 3.09 -11.77
C LYS A 753 -33.03 4.31 -12.69
N ILE A 754 -31.92 4.85 -13.19
CA ILE A 754 -31.91 5.91 -14.23
C ILE A 754 -32.64 5.41 -15.49
N THR A 755 -32.37 4.18 -15.93
CA THR A 755 -33.02 3.61 -17.13
C THR A 755 -34.52 3.42 -16.93
N VAL A 756 -34.97 2.88 -15.79
CA VAL A 756 -36.40 2.71 -15.45
C VAL A 756 -37.10 4.07 -15.39
N VAL A 757 -36.59 5.03 -14.61
CA VAL A 757 -37.22 6.35 -14.45
C VAL A 757 -37.27 7.11 -15.79
N ALA A 758 -36.21 7.07 -16.59
CA ALA A 758 -36.21 7.65 -17.94
C ALA A 758 -37.26 6.97 -18.85
N THR A 759 -37.38 5.66 -18.79
CA THR A 759 -38.35 4.89 -19.60
C THR A 759 -39.78 5.20 -19.20
N LEU A 760 -40.07 5.31 -17.90
CA LEU A 760 -41.40 5.67 -17.40
C LEU A 760 -41.75 7.12 -17.74
N ILE A 761 -40.85 8.09 -17.53
CA ILE A 761 -41.07 9.49 -17.90
C ILE A 761 -41.31 9.62 -19.41
N LEU A 762 -40.53 8.95 -20.25
CA LEU A 762 -40.70 8.99 -21.70
C LEU A 762 -42.03 8.36 -22.16
N HIS A 763 -42.47 7.26 -21.53
CA HIS A 763 -43.80 6.71 -21.79
C HIS A 763 -44.91 7.64 -21.30
N SER A 764 -44.82 8.22 -20.10
CA SER A 764 -45.83 9.18 -19.61
C SER A 764 -45.92 10.42 -20.50
N LYS A 765 -44.79 10.94 -20.99
CA LYS A 765 -44.76 12.02 -22.00
C LYS A 765 -45.44 11.64 -23.32
N ASN A 766 -45.27 10.40 -23.77
CA ASN A 766 -45.88 9.90 -25.01
C ASN A 766 -47.38 9.57 -24.87
N LEU A 767 -47.86 9.29 -23.65
CA LEU A 767 -49.25 8.96 -23.34
C LEU A 767 -50.07 10.17 -22.84
N ALA A 768 -49.42 11.21 -22.33
CA ALA A 768 -50.06 12.47 -21.98
C ALA A 768 -50.59 13.20 -23.23
N ARG A 769 -51.81 13.74 -23.15
CA ARG A 769 -52.39 14.52 -24.26
C ARG A 769 -51.62 15.80 -24.52
N ALA A 770 -51.23 16.01 -25.78
CA ALA A 770 -50.68 17.28 -26.28
C ALA A 770 -51.70 18.43 -26.11
N GLY A 771 -51.64 19.11 -24.96
CA GLY A 771 -52.59 20.16 -24.57
C GLY A 771 -52.81 20.32 -23.06
N SER A 772 -52.34 19.39 -22.21
CA SER A 772 -52.34 19.62 -20.75
C SER A 772 -51.36 20.72 -20.36
N PRO A 773 -51.77 21.75 -19.58
CA PRO A 773 -50.86 22.81 -19.16
C PRO A 773 -49.87 22.29 -18.12
N GLN A 774 -48.58 22.28 -18.50
CA GLN A 774 -47.43 22.31 -17.59
C GLN A 774 -47.43 21.25 -16.46
N GLN A 775 -47.38 19.97 -16.86
CA GLN A 775 -47.04 18.89 -15.93
C GLN A 775 -45.54 18.93 -15.61
N ASP A 776 -45.20 19.09 -14.32
CA ASP A 776 -43.81 19.12 -13.87
C ASP A 776 -43.21 17.71 -13.84
N TRP A 777 -42.61 17.29 -14.95
CA TRP A 777 -41.90 16.01 -15.09
C TRP A 777 -40.79 15.81 -14.05
N SER A 778 -40.23 16.91 -13.52
CA SER A 778 -39.31 16.92 -12.37
C SER A 778 -39.95 16.36 -11.10
N GLN A 779 -41.23 16.63 -10.85
CA GLN A 779 -41.95 16.11 -9.68
C GLN A 779 -42.26 14.62 -9.85
N LEU A 780 -42.66 14.17 -11.05
CA LEU A 780 -42.80 12.74 -11.35
C LEU A 780 -41.46 12.01 -11.19
N LYS A 781 -40.36 12.58 -11.69
CA LYS A 781 -38.99 12.06 -11.48
C LYS A 781 -38.68 11.90 -9.99
N GLU A 782 -38.89 12.93 -9.18
CA GLU A 782 -38.60 12.88 -7.74
C GLU A 782 -39.43 11.81 -7.02
N ARG A 783 -40.73 11.70 -7.31
CA ARG A 783 -41.60 10.65 -6.75
C ARG A 783 -41.13 9.24 -7.16
N LEU A 784 -40.92 9.00 -8.45
CA LEU A 784 -40.41 7.71 -8.94
C LEU A 784 -39.03 7.37 -8.37
N TRP A 785 -38.18 8.38 -8.14
CA TRP A 785 -36.85 8.21 -7.56
C TRP A 785 -36.88 7.90 -6.06
N VAL A 786 -37.84 8.46 -5.31
CA VAL A 786 -38.09 8.09 -3.90
C VAL A 786 -38.67 6.69 -3.82
N ILE A 787 -39.73 6.39 -4.59
CA ILE A 787 -40.36 5.06 -4.64
C ILE A 787 -39.31 3.98 -4.94
N LEU A 788 -38.53 4.12 -6.02
CA LEU A 788 -37.42 3.20 -6.36
C LEU A 788 -36.20 3.29 -5.41
N LYS A 789 -36.30 3.91 -4.24
CA LYS A 789 -35.28 3.84 -3.17
C LYS A 789 -35.70 2.87 -2.06
N ASP A 790 -37.00 2.74 -1.80
CA ASP A 790 -37.51 1.92 -0.71
C ASP A 790 -37.67 0.47 -1.18
N GLY A 791 -37.00 -0.47 -0.51
CA GLY A 791 -36.94 -1.89 -0.91
C GLY A 791 -38.27 -2.68 -0.77
N GLN A 792 -39.40 -1.98 -0.63
CA GLN A 792 -40.76 -2.52 -0.54
C GLN A 792 -41.61 -2.18 -1.78
N THR A 793 -40.97 -1.80 -2.90
CA THR A 793 -41.65 -1.46 -4.16
C THR A 793 -42.46 -2.60 -4.77
N THR A 794 -43.78 -2.55 -4.61
CA THR A 794 -44.70 -3.23 -5.52
C THR A 794 -44.76 -2.47 -6.85
N ALA A 795 -45.00 -3.18 -7.96
CA ALA A 795 -45.21 -2.54 -9.27
C ALA A 795 -46.45 -1.61 -9.26
N GLU A 796 -47.45 -1.91 -8.43
CA GLU A 796 -48.69 -1.15 -8.25
C GLU A 796 -48.46 0.31 -7.82
N HIS A 797 -47.47 0.57 -6.96
CA HIS A 797 -47.10 1.94 -6.57
C HIS A 797 -46.46 2.72 -7.73
N LEU A 798 -45.73 2.05 -8.62
CA LEU A 798 -45.18 2.66 -9.83
C LEU A 798 -46.27 2.89 -10.87
N THR A 799 -47.21 1.95 -11.05
CA THR A 799 -48.35 2.15 -11.95
C THR A 799 -49.22 3.31 -11.48
N SER A 800 -49.55 3.41 -10.19
CA SER A 800 -50.51 4.42 -9.71
C SER A 800 -50.01 5.87 -9.86
N GLU A 801 -48.73 6.16 -9.63
CA GLU A 801 -48.15 7.47 -9.93
C GLU A 801 -48.05 7.73 -11.45
N VAL A 802 -47.69 6.73 -12.26
CA VAL A 802 -47.68 6.85 -13.73
C VAL A 802 -49.10 7.17 -14.26
N GLN A 803 -50.13 6.51 -13.74
CA GLN A 803 -51.54 6.80 -14.06
C GLN A 803 -51.98 8.19 -13.59
N HIS A 804 -51.58 8.61 -12.39
CA HIS A 804 -51.89 9.94 -11.84
C HIS A 804 -51.41 11.06 -12.76
N TYR A 805 -50.19 10.95 -13.31
CA TYR A 805 -49.65 11.95 -14.25
C TYR A 805 -50.17 11.79 -15.70
N ILE A 806 -50.53 10.59 -16.16
CA ILE A 806 -51.14 10.40 -17.50
C ILE A 806 -52.61 10.85 -17.55
N GLY A 807 -53.31 10.80 -16.41
CA GLY A 807 -54.73 11.12 -16.27
C GLY A 807 -55.64 9.93 -16.63
N SER A 808 -56.66 9.70 -15.81
CA SER A 808 -57.50 8.48 -15.83
C SER A 808 -58.36 8.26 -17.09
N ALA A 809 -58.34 9.19 -18.05
CA ALA A 809 -59.09 9.11 -19.30
C ALA A 809 -58.27 8.64 -20.52
N SER A 810 -56.96 8.42 -20.37
CA SER A 810 -56.03 8.22 -21.50
C SER A 810 -55.61 6.76 -21.73
N THR A 811 -55.72 5.89 -20.72
CA THR A 811 -55.28 4.47 -20.80
C THR A 811 -56.06 3.61 -19.80
N SER A 812 -56.31 2.33 -20.12
CA SER A 812 -56.82 1.36 -19.13
C SER A 812 -55.73 1.03 -18.10
N SER A 813 -56.10 0.75 -16.83
CA SER A 813 -55.10 0.41 -15.79
C SER A 813 -54.16 -0.70 -16.27
N SER A 814 -54.76 -1.77 -16.78
CA SER A 814 -54.07 -2.94 -17.35
C SER A 814 -53.03 -2.60 -18.42
N ALA A 815 -53.17 -1.49 -19.17
CA ALA A 815 -52.17 -1.09 -20.15
C ALA A 815 -50.95 -0.41 -19.50
N ALA A 816 -51.15 0.32 -18.40
CA ALA A 816 -50.07 0.86 -17.57
C ALA A 816 -49.39 -0.26 -16.75
N ASP A 817 -50.15 -1.19 -16.18
CA ASP A 817 -49.62 -2.36 -15.46
C ASP A 817 -48.78 -3.27 -16.38
N ASN A 818 -49.24 -3.51 -17.60
CA ASN A 818 -48.49 -4.21 -18.67
C ASN A 818 -47.34 -3.37 -19.26
N LEU A 819 -47.16 -2.11 -18.85
CA LEU A 819 -46.04 -1.26 -19.25
C LEU A 819 -44.98 -1.26 -18.15
N VAL A 820 -45.37 -1.01 -16.90
CA VAL A 820 -44.49 -1.02 -15.73
C VAL A 820 -43.82 -2.39 -15.57
N SER A 821 -44.58 -3.48 -15.65
CA SER A 821 -44.02 -4.86 -15.62
C SER A 821 -42.95 -5.08 -16.70
N ARG A 822 -43.26 -4.83 -17.99
CA ARG A 822 -42.31 -4.98 -19.10
C ARG A 822 -41.05 -4.09 -18.98
N VAL A 823 -41.14 -2.94 -18.31
CA VAL A 823 -39.99 -2.07 -18.02
C VAL A 823 -39.14 -2.62 -16.87
N LEU A 824 -39.75 -3.16 -15.81
CA LEU A 824 -39.04 -3.81 -14.70
C LEU A 824 -38.35 -5.11 -15.13
N ASP A 825 -39.02 -5.94 -15.94
CA ASP A 825 -38.45 -7.14 -16.58
C ASP A 825 -37.31 -6.80 -17.57
N GLY A 826 -37.18 -5.52 -17.96
CA GLY A 826 -36.29 -5.05 -19.01
C GLY A 826 -36.63 -5.60 -20.40
N SER A 827 -37.84 -6.13 -20.60
CA SER A 827 -38.28 -6.68 -21.88
C SER A 827 -38.63 -5.58 -22.90
N ASP A 828 -39.00 -4.39 -22.42
CA ASP A 828 -39.42 -3.24 -23.21
C ASP A 828 -38.35 -2.69 -24.19
N THR A 829 -38.80 -2.17 -25.33
CA THR A 829 -37.93 -1.66 -26.41
C THR A 829 -37.37 -0.27 -26.13
N VAL A 830 -38.13 0.60 -25.44
CA VAL A 830 -37.66 1.93 -25.03
C VAL A 830 -36.65 1.79 -23.89
N PHE A 831 -36.89 0.88 -22.94
CA PHE A 831 -35.92 0.51 -21.91
C PHE A 831 -34.58 0.08 -22.52
N LYS A 832 -34.60 -0.86 -23.49
CA LYS A 832 -33.39 -1.33 -24.20
C LYS A 832 -32.69 -0.20 -24.96
N LEU A 833 -33.44 0.69 -25.61
CA LEU A 833 -32.88 1.86 -26.31
C LEU A 833 -32.19 2.83 -25.35
N LEU A 834 -32.83 3.17 -24.22
CA LEU A 834 -32.29 4.07 -23.21
C LEU A 834 -31.08 3.44 -22.49
N ARG A 835 -31.10 2.13 -22.20
CA ARG A 835 -29.94 1.39 -21.67
C ARG A 835 -28.73 1.46 -22.60
N ARG A 836 -28.95 1.31 -23.92
CA ARG A 836 -27.88 1.43 -24.94
C ARG A 836 -27.35 2.87 -25.04
N ARG A 837 -28.22 3.88 -24.94
CA ARG A 837 -27.82 5.30 -24.86
C ARG A 837 -27.01 5.60 -23.59
N LEU A 838 -27.41 5.03 -22.46
CA LEU A 838 -26.71 5.12 -21.18
C LEU A 838 -25.30 4.52 -21.25
N ARG A 839 -25.13 3.32 -21.86
CA ARG A 839 -23.81 2.74 -22.12
C ARG A 839 -22.94 3.68 -22.97
N ALA A 840 -23.44 4.14 -24.12
CA ALA A 840 -22.70 5.05 -25.00
C ALA A 840 -22.33 6.39 -24.32
N TYR A 841 -23.17 6.88 -23.41
CA TYR A 841 -22.87 8.06 -22.59
C TYR A 841 -21.71 7.79 -21.62
N MET A 842 -21.71 6.64 -20.92
CA MET A 842 -20.61 6.28 -20.02
C MET A 842 -19.29 6.02 -20.77
N GLU A 843 -19.34 5.38 -21.94
CA GLU A 843 -18.17 5.15 -22.80
C GLU A 843 -17.52 6.49 -23.21
N ALA A 844 -18.34 7.47 -23.61
CA ALA A 844 -17.88 8.83 -23.94
C ALA A 844 -17.33 9.60 -22.72
N TRP A 845 -17.81 9.33 -21.51
CA TRP A 845 -17.24 9.87 -20.26
C TRP A 845 -15.90 9.24 -19.89
N LEU A 846 -15.79 7.91 -19.98
CA LEU A 846 -14.58 7.16 -19.65
C LEU A 846 -13.45 7.46 -20.64
N THR A 847 -13.71 7.39 -21.94
CA THR A 847 -12.71 7.72 -22.97
C THR A 847 -12.19 9.15 -22.83
N ALA A 848 -13.05 10.12 -22.48
CA ALA A 848 -12.63 11.51 -22.21
C ALA A 848 -11.90 11.73 -20.87
N GLY A 849 -11.99 10.79 -19.93
CA GLY A 849 -11.15 10.75 -18.72
C GLY A 849 -9.78 10.12 -19.02
N LEU A 850 -9.80 8.90 -19.56
CA LEU A 850 -8.62 8.07 -19.82
C LEU A 850 -7.67 8.67 -20.87
N ALA A 851 -8.17 9.49 -21.81
CA ALA A 851 -7.33 10.19 -22.80
C ALA A 851 -6.40 11.26 -22.20
N ARG A 852 -6.48 11.58 -20.89
CA ARG A 852 -5.66 12.62 -20.24
C ARG A 852 -4.18 12.26 -20.05
N GLY A 853 -3.79 11.01 -20.33
CA GLY A 853 -2.38 10.58 -20.27
C GLY A 853 -1.51 11.13 -21.41
N ASP A 854 -2.10 11.33 -22.60
CA ASP A 854 -1.39 11.73 -23.81
C ASP A 854 -1.74 13.17 -24.21
N GLU A 855 -0.71 14.02 -24.28
CA GLU A 855 -0.69 15.45 -24.65
C GLU A 855 -1.47 16.46 -23.76
N PRO A 856 -0.77 17.40 -23.07
CA PRO A 856 -1.39 18.49 -22.31
C PRO A 856 -1.89 19.65 -23.20
N GLY A 857 -2.73 19.35 -24.19
CA GLY A 857 -3.25 20.34 -25.16
C GLY A 857 -4.77 20.31 -25.39
N SER A 858 -5.37 19.13 -25.56
CA SER A 858 -6.75 19.02 -26.05
C SER A 858 -7.82 19.23 -24.97
N ARG A 859 -8.18 20.50 -24.71
CA ARG A 859 -9.32 20.88 -23.83
C ARG A 859 -10.69 20.88 -24.53
N SER A 860 -10.86 20.13 -25.63
CA SER A 860 -12.15 19.99 -26.31
C SER A 860 -13.15 19.21 -25.45
N ARG A 861 -14.15 19.91 -24.89
CA ARG A 861 -15.23 19.29 -24.11
C ARG A 861 -16.01 18.27 -24.99
N PRO A 862 -16.32 17.05 -24.53
CA PRO A 862 -17.13 16.07 -25.29
C PRO A 862 -18.63 16.43 -25.40
N SER A 863 -18.99 17.72 -25.25
CA SER A 863 -20.36 18.16 -24.94
C SER A 863 -21.39 17.83 -26.02
N GLN A 864 -21.01 17.73 -27.30
CA GLN A 864 -21.94 17.33 -28.37
C GLN A 864 -22.25 15.83 -28.37
N GLN A 865 -21.24 14.96 -28.22
CA GLN A 865 -21.45 13.51 -28.13
C GLN A 865 -22.20 13.13 -26.85
N LEU A 866 -21.86 13.77 -25.72
CA LEU A 866 -22.57 13.56 -24.45
C LEU A 866 -24.01 14.07 -24.49
N ALA A 867 -24.30 15.19 -25.15
CA ALA A 867 -25.68 15.66 -25.35
C ALA A 867 -26.48 14.70 -26.25
N ALA A 868 -25.89 14.20 -27.33
CA ALA A 868 -26.54 13.23 -28.21
C ALA A 868 -26.84 11.90 -27.49
N ALA A 869 -25.90 11.39 -26.69
CA ALA A 869 -26.10 10.17 -25.89
C ALA A 869 -27.07 10.37 -24.71
N ALA A 870 -27.20 11.59 -24.16
CA ALA A 870 -28.16 11.90 -23.10
C ALA A 870 -29.60 12.17 -23.59
N SER A 871 -29.85 12.20 -24.90
CA SER A 871 -31.18 12.45 -25.46
C SER A 871 -32.22 11.46 -24.90
N GLY A 872 -33.33 11.98 -24.38
CA GLY A 872 -34.36 11.18 -23.71
C GLY A 872 -34.08 10.81 -22.25
N MET A 873 -33.00 11.33 -21.67
CA MET A 873 -32.66 11.24 -20.23
C MET A 873 -32.44 12.64 -19.62
N GLU A 874 -33.04 13.66 -20.23
CA GLU A 874 -32.77 15.09 -19.94
C GLU A 874 -33.17 15.49 -18.51
N GLU A 875 -34.31 14.99 -17.99
CA GLU A 875 -34.71 15.16 -16.58
C GLU A 875 -33.69 14.56 -15.58
N LEU A 876 -32.93 13.54 -16.01
CA LEU A 876 -31.98 12.77 -15.20
C LEU A 876 -30.52 13.20 -15.43
N ALA A 877 -30.27 14.31 -16.13
CA ALA A 877 -28.92 14.76 -16.48
C ALA A 877 -28.00 14.98 -15.26
N GLY A 878 -28.56 15.30 -14.09
CA GLY A 878 -27.79 15.45 -12.84
C GLY A 878 -27.32 14.13 -12.26
N GLU A 879 -28.20 13.14 -12.19
CA GLU A 879 -27.93 11.77 -11.71
C GLU A 879 -27.01 11.03 -12.68
N LEU A 880 -27.29 11.15 -13.98
CA LEU A 880 -26.49 10.64 -15.08
C LEU A 880 -25.06 11.18 -15.05
N LYS A 881 -24.89 12.49 -14.80
CA LYS A 881 -23.58 13.12 -14.60
C LYS A 881 -22.87 12.57 -13.35
N ARG A 882 -23.56 12.52 -12.20
CA ARG A 882 -22.98 12.00 -10.93
C ARG A 882 -22.49 10.56 -11.07
N LEU A 883 -23.26 9.71 -11.75
CA LEU A 883 -22.88 8.33 -12.04
C LEU A 883 -21.68 8.27 -13.00
N GLY A 884 -21.66 9.08 -14.07
CA GLY A 884 -20.50 9.20 -14.95
C GLY A 884 -19.22 9.66 -14.23
N GLU A 885 -19.33 10.62 -13.31
CA GLU A 885 -18.20 11.10 -12.50
C GLU A 885 -17.69 10.02 -11.51
N LYS A 886 -18.59 9.26 -10.86
CA LYS A 886 -18.28 8.09 -10.02
C LYS A 886 -17.56 6.99 -10.82
N VAL A 887 -18.18 6.51 -11.90
CA VAL A 887 -17.66 5.42 -12.76
C VAL A 887 -16.31 5.79 -13.38
N ARG A 888 -16.15 7.04 -13.84
CA ARG A 888 -14.86 7.53 -14.36
C ARG A 888 -13.76 7.50 -13.30
N LYS A 889 -14.02 7.94 -12.06
CA LYS A 889 -13.01 7.94 -10.98
C LYS A 889 -12.59 6.52 -10.59
N LEU A 890 -13.55 5.58 -10.55
CA LEU A 890 -13.28 4.15 -10.37
C LEU A 890 -12.43 3.57 -11.52
N GLY A 891 -12.81 3.85 -12.76
CA GLY A 891 -12.07 3.38 -13.95
C GLY A 891 -10.65 3.96 -14.05
N GLU A 892 -10.44 5.22 -13.65
CA GLU A 892 -9.12 5.85 -13.58
C GLU A 892 -8.24 5.17 -12.51
N VAL A 893 -8.71 5.05 -11.25
CA VAL A 893 -7.94 4.38 -10.17
C VAL A 893 -7.66 2.91 -10.51
N ASN A 894 -8.63 2.18 -11.06
CA ASN A 894 -8.45 0.80 -11.47
C ASN A 894 -7.43 0.66 -12.63
N ARG A 895 -7.44 1.57 -13.61
CA ARG A 895 -6.43 1.61 -14.69
C ARG A 895 -5.05 2.02 -14.17
N ASP A 896 -4.96 2.94 -13.22
CA ASP A 896 -3.70 3.34 -12.60
C ASP A 896 -3.09 2.20 -11.78
N CYS A 897 -3.88 1.46 -10.99
CA CYS A 897 -3.41 0.27 -10.29
C CYS A 897 -3.03 -0.86 -11.28
N TYR A 898 -3.98 -1.33 -12.10
CA TYR A 898 -3.86 -2.60 -12.84
C TYR A 898 -3.48 -2.48 -14.32
N GLY A 899 -3.25 -1.27 -14.84
CA GLY A 899 -3.01 -1.01 -16.26
C GLY A 899 -1.89 -1.85 -16.88
N GLY A 900 -0.78 -2.06 -16.17
CA GLY A 900 0.32 -2.91 -16.65
C GLY A 900 -0.04 -4.38 -16.79
N LEU A 901 -0.97 -4.89 -15.96
CA LEU A 901 -1.48 -6.25 -16.03
C LEU A 901 -2.47 -6.42 -17.19
N TYR A 902 -3.35 -5.44 -17.40
CA TYR A 902 -4.22 -5.39 -18.59
C TYR A 902 -3.42 -5.33 -19.90
N ASP A 903 -2.35 -4.52 -19.92
CA ASP A 903 -1.46 -4.41 -21.08
C ASP A 903 -0.66 -5.70 -21.33
N GLY A 904 -0.37 -6.47 -20.29
CA GLY A 904 0.17 -7.83 -20.41
C GLY A 904 -0.83 -8.80 -21.03
N ILE A 905 -2.04 -8.88 -20.47
CA ILE A 905 -3.14 -9.76 -20.94
C ILE A 905 -3.49 -9.53 -22.42
N LEU A 906 -3.37 -8.29 -22.91
CA LEU A 906 -3.65 -7.92 -24.30
C LEU A 906 -2.45 -8.04 -25.25
N ARG A 907 -1.22 -8.18 -24.72
CA ARG A 907 -0.02 -8.56 -25.49
C ARG A 907 0.09 -10.08 -25.62
N ASP A 908 -0.30 -10.83 -24.59
CA ASP A 908 -0.37 -12.29 -24.57
C ASP A 908 -1.54 -12.82 -25.42
N ARG A 909 -1.55 -12.51 -26.73
CA ARG A 909 -2.39 -13.19 -27.71
C ARG A 909 -1.87 -14.63 -27.90
N PRO A 910 -2.64 -15.68 -27.56
CA PRO A 910 -2.27 -17.04 -27.93
C PRO A 910 -2.33 -17.19 -29.47
N LEU A 911 -1.24 -17.67 -30.05
CA LEU A 911 -1.13 -17.95 -31.49
C LEU A 911 -1.84 -19.27 -31.86
N SER A 912 -3.17 -19.29 -31.77
CA SER A 912 -3.98 -20.43 -32.22
C SER A 912 -5.36 -20.00 -32.73
N ALA A 913 -5.67 -20.39 -33.96
CA ALA A 913 -6.92 -20.04 -34.63
C ALA A 913 -8.16 -20.68 -33.99
N LEU A 914 -9.26 -19.94 -33.97
CA LEU A 914 -10.61 -20.48 -33.77
C LEU A 914 -11.61 -19.92 -34.80
N ASN A 915 -11.18 -19.86 -36.06
CA ASN A 915 -12.04 -19.48 -37.18
C ASN A 915 -12.82 -20.70 -37.72
N VAL A 916 -13.68 -21.30 -36.87
CA VAL A 916 -14.44 -22.52 -37.17
C VAL A 916 -15.85 -22.48 -36.56
N SER A 917 -16.71 -21.57 -37.05
CA SER A 917 -18.13 -21.54 -36.64
C SER A 917 -19.10 -20.90 -37.64
N PHE A 918 -18.77 -20.87 -38.94
CA PHE A 918 -19.74 -20.50 -39.99
C PHE A 918 -19.79 -21.54 -41.12
N LEU A 919 -20.84 -22.37 -41.10
CA LEU A 919 -21.50 -23.12 -42.20
C LEU A 919 -22.06 -24.47 -41.71
N PHE A 920 -23.24 -24.45 -41.07
CA PHE A 920 -24.07 -25.66 -40.92
C PHE A 920 -25.55 -25.37 -41.19
N LYS A 921 -25.88 -25.19 -42.47
CA LYS A 921 -27.23 -25.41 -43.02
C LYS A 921 -27.13 -26.30 -44.26
N ARG A 922 -27.55 -27.56 -44.12
CA ARG A 922 -27.99 -28.40 -45.26
C ARG A 922 -29.44 -28.02 -45.60
N PRO A 923 -29.90 -28.20 -46.85
CA PRO A 923 -30.43 -29.51 -47.26
C PRO A 923 -29.81 -30.10 -48.55
N GLN A 924 -30.07 -31.40 -48.73
CA GLN A 924 -30.29 -32.21 -49.97
C GLN A 924 -29.96 -31.57 -51.36
N PHE A 925 -29.37 -32.26 -52.35
CA PHE A 925 -29.93 -33.48 -53.01
C PHE A 925 -28.88 -34.32 -53.81
N GLN A 926 -29.26 -35.57 -54.13
CA GLN A 926 -28.71 -36.64 -55.01
C GLN A 926 -27.41 -36.53 -55.88
N SER A 927 -26.58 -37.59 -55.77
CA SER A 927 -25.84 -38.32 -56.84
C SER A 927 -24.68 -37.61 -57.59
N ARG A 928 -23.59 -38.27 -58.08
CA ARG A 928 -23.32 -39.67 -58.49
C ARG A 928 -21.88 -40.14 -58.12
N ARG A 929 -21.59 -41.44 -58.29
CA ARG A 929 -20.22 -42.07 -58.37
C ARG A 929 -19.71 -42.06 -59.85
N PRO A 930 -18.54 -42.62 -60.28
CA PRO A 930 -17.50 -43.44 -59.59
C PRO A 930 -16.00 -43.20 -60.00
N CYS A 931 -15.11 -44.13 -59.61
CA CYS A 931 -13.78 -44.47 -60.19
C CYS A 931 -12.57 -43.53 -59.87
N CYS A 932 -11.47 -44.03 -59.24
CA CYS A 932 -10.23 -44.66 -59.80
C CYS A 932 -9.11 -43.62 -60.06
N GLN A 933 -7.78 -43.88 -60.00
CA GLN A 933 -6.98 -45.09 -59.73
C GLN A 933 -5.49 -44.75 -59.36
N ILE A 934 -4.86 -45.58 -58.50
CA ILE A 934 -3.46 -46.11 -58.59
C ILE A 934 -2.22 -45.18 -58.78
N THR A 935 -1.44 -45.02 -57.69
CA THR A 935 0.04 -45.04 -57.49
C THR A 935 1.09 -44.16 -58.23
N ILE A 936 1.94 -43.52 -57.40
CA ILE A 936 3.44 -43.51 -57.37
C ILE A 936 4.25 -42.91 -58.55
N ARG A 937 5.09 -41.91 -58.22
CA ARG A 937 6.52 -41.69 -58.60
C ARG A 937 7.09 -40.59 -57.66
N SER A 938 7.96 -40.87 -56.70
CA SER A 938 9.42 -41.16 -56.76
C SER A 938 10.31 -39.94 -57.07
N ILE A 939 11.08 -39.48 -56.07
CA ILE A 939 12.21 -38.54 -56.21
C ILE A 939 13.42 -39.17 -55.48
N PRO A 940 14.62 -39.21 -56.08
CA PRO A 940 15.75 -39.99 -55.55
C PRO A 940 16.60 -39.24 -54.50
N ARG A 941 17.29 -40.00 -53.65
CA ARG A 941 18.52 -39.57 -52.98
C ARG A 941 19.73 -39.96 -53.83
N VAL A 942 20.81 -39.20 -53.72
CA VAL A 942 22.19 -39.67 -53.97
C VAL A 942 23.03 -39.30 -52.75
N THR A 943 23.96 -40.18 -52.38
CA THR A 943 24.83 -40.10 -51.19
C THR A 943 26.28 -39.85 -51.60
N LEU A 944 27.10 -39.46 -50.62
CA LEU A 944 28.56 -39.66 -50.47
C LEU A 944 28.89 -38.92 -49.15
N ASP A 945 28.94 -39.59 -48.00
CA ASP A 945 30.00 -40.47 -47.48
C ASP A 945 31.10 -39.69 -46.77
N SER A 946 31.68 -40.32 -45.74
CA SER A 946 32.59 -39.70 -44.78
C SER A 946 33.77 -40.62 -44.51
N ASP A 947 34.98 -40.07 -44.58
CA ASP A 947 36.18 -40.74 -44.06
C ASP A 947 37.13 -39.74 -43.38
N SER A 948 37.97 -40.27 -42.49
CA SER A 948 38.91 -39.53 -41.61
C SER A 948 40.31 -39.41 -42.27
N PRO A 949 41.34 -38.78 -41.65
CA PRO A 949 41.41 -38.14 -40.32
C PRO A 949 42.01 -36.72 -40.29
N TRP A 950 41.85 -36.02 -39.16
CA TRP A 950 42.92 -35.43 -38.31
C TRP A 950 42.31 -34.73 -37.08
#